data_AF-A0A8H9K5K6-F1
#
_entry.id   AF-A0A8H9K5K6-F1
#
_cell.length_a   1.000
_cell.length_b   1.000
_cell.length_c   1.000
_cell.angle_alpha   90.00
_cell.angle_beta   90.00
_cell.angle_gamma   90.00
#
_symmetry.space_group_name_H-M   'P 1'
#
loop_
_entity.id
_entity.type
_entity.pdbx_description
1 polymer ?
#
loop_
_entity_poly.entity_id
_entity_poly.type
_entity_poly.pdbx_seq_one_letter_code
_entity_poly.pdbx_strand_id
1 'polypeptide(L)'
;MNKMGIVNTNENVIEVVDVTDSIFANMFEQYDEARELFDLAVFETRIILESALKPIPRISTSFGKDSFLTMNVVIEALTQSINEGKVPEDTPLLISSVDTGMESIPMAMYVRYASKLLQKYCNEHKINIHFNMVSPQLHEDFFVKYCSANKLISNASRSGDCTDILKVTPATRFLKNTLDTIAKDRHVVTFVGSRTEESSRRSGNMKSQGLIVRDAEAFLNKATSQGTKLHSYAPIRNWTSEDVFSSLDITGCDPMVSYKNPIPSFLKHAGLLIEIYGNGTGAETCEINLTGTEGAKLNKMCGGKSARYGCTLCTQVVADKSGEAYSKLKRWNVLGAEDALRLRDWLLRTSMDGEARAYHARAVDPVFNRIILNPNVLKTRHLIKFYRYACQITSKGLKEAKRFSELVRTGRTEEHEGYAEILNDMSIHPKAKQMFLEMYEQEAQVSLTEYITLPKAVLMSFRWALEGVGALPYTPYVLYKEILEGKGWIPMPKLNSEMPYAVQLKPTKIEESIPVRMYNEAYEKDGFWQDDLMDLYQPNVHYRELIADMDFNCTAQTEHKSKEAFYVNGTLDVEVYKGACTWALDADELITVNLLPESYKSKATGKKVAVKRLKAVEGEIEEYVSNLVRGLVKQDPAVRSALMSAIAGGEVELNELKLLLEDLTLLNGRGALVEIRALKQKEFPADVRIEGRKKSLPSQKSERNFKRVGGKIDRRLSKIRFYKPYTESALTQVHGNKGFMLTTDHQLVQDLEVRQYNWTVNDKIVMDNIMFSTDTIKERWGDYQEEFEEHVMSDWDVVVNTGGEALGRSDSMAALAFETYYSELKTRRRNRTSLYSYDSEKVIYQMMREGGIFINPKYYEQFIFMLKRTGIMAMRGAFDYQNMSREKIMKDPAAMTMAKHRSDKAAYMLRVKKARSECRKDTRKKLDAAKAGEVSLEALQGRIEMFFTEAMNNLANDAYMPSYGYLEQPDVIRRKSANVWFGYYADSLVDYSEFGKEMLTKTERELLSKNATMIRNVSEAYSKSQERLLKGMQECELNGECAKEVQQSLAIACSDLGNQTVIETMSDKAKADDLFEMMMSL
;
A
#
# COMPACT_ATOMS: atom_id res chain seq x y z
N MET A 1 42.55 -55.36 -25.62
CA MET A 1 43.01 -56.34 -26.64
C MET A 1 42.04 -56.33 -27.81
N ASN A 2 42.59 -56.36 -29.02
CA ASN A 2 42.00 -56.49 -30.37
C ASN A 2 41.35 -55.28 -31.07
N LYS A 3 42.05 -54.87 -32.14
CA LYS A 3 41.78 -53.88 -33.18
C LYS A 3 40.78 -54.42 -34.22
N MET A 4 40.03 -53.52 -34.85
CA MET A 4 39.55 -53.69 -36.23
C MET A 4 39.89 -52.41 -37.00
N GLY A 5 40.63 -52.57 -38.11
CA GLY A 5 41.19 -51.48 -38.90
C GLY A 5 40.47 -51.22 -40.21
N ILE A 6 40.72 -50.03 -40.78
CA ILE A 6 40.59 -49.74 -42.20
C ILE A 6 41.93 -49.17 -42.64
N VAL A 7 42.55 -49.81 -43.64
CA VAL A 7 43.83 -49.42 -44.24
C VAL A 7 43.55 -48.50 -45.42
N ASN A 8 44.24 -47.36 -45.48
CA ASN A 8 44.69 -46.82 -46.75
C ASN A 8 46.06 -46.13 -46.58
N THR A 9 46.87 -46.23 -47.63
CA THR A 9 48.33 -46.28 -47.64
C THR A 9 49.01 -44.90 -47.71
N ASN A 10 50.02 -44.71 -46.85
CA ASN A 10 51.37 -44.16 -47.11
C ASN A 10 51.85 -43.27 -45.96
N GLU A 11 53.06 -43.59 -45.48
CA GLU A 11 53.96 -42.82 -44.61
C GLU A 11 53.31 -41.97 -43.51
N ASN A 12 53.32 -42.47 -42.27
CA ASN A 12 53.32 -41.60 -41.09
C ASN A 12 53.95 -42.33 -39.90
N VAL A 13 55.08 -41.81 -39.44
CA VAL A 13 55.62 -42.07 -38.11
C VAL A 13 54.57 -41.57 -37.11
N ILE A 14 53.98 -42.47 -36.33
CA ILE A 14 53.13 -42.07 -35.21
C ILE A 14 54.08 -41.73 -34.05
N GLU A 15 54.45 -40.46 -33.93
CA GLU A 15 54.94 -39.93 -32.66
C GLU A 15 53.79 -39.92 -31.66
N VAL A 16 53.81 -40.84 -30.70
CA VAL A 16 52.97 -40.76 -29.52
C VAL A 16 53.60 -39.71 -28.61
N VAL A 17 53.15 -38.46 -28.74
CA VAL A 17 53.50 -37.39 -27.81
C VAL A 17 52.67 -37.61 -26.54
N ASP A 18 53.34 -37.86 -25.42
CA ASP A 18 52.72 -37.87 -24.10
C ASP A 18 52.38 -36.42 -23.71
N VAL A 19 51.13 -36.02 -23.99
CA VAL A 19 50.63 -34.65 -23.72
C VAL A 19 50.14 -34.51 -22.27
N THR A 20 50.04 -35.62 -21.52
CA THR A 20 49.41 -35.65 -20.20
C THR A 20 50.16 -34.77 -19.19
N ASP A 21 51.49 -34.85 -19.15
CA ASP A 21 52.31 -34.02 -18.24
C ASP A 21 52.17 -32.51 -18.51
N SER A 22 52.07 -32.12 -19.78
CA SER A 22 51.88 -30.70 -20.15
C SER A 22 50.50 -30.16 -19.78
N ILE A 23 49.47 -31.01 -19.81
CA ILE A 23 48.09 -30.63 -19.44
C ILE A 23 47.97 -30.48 -17.92
N PHE A 24 48.56 -31.41 -17.16
CA PHE A 24 48.58 -31.32 -15.70
C PHE A 24 49.37 -30.08 -15.22
N ALA A 25 50.52 -29.79 -15.83
CA ALA A 25 51.30 -28.60 -15.50
C ALA A 25 50.50 -27.30 -15.73
N ASN A 26 49.83 -27.16 -16.88
CA ASN A 26 48.99 -25.99 -17.19
C ASN A 26 47.79 -25.85 -16.24
N MET A 27 47.20 -26.97 -15.77
CA MET A 27 46.10 -26.92 -14.79
C MET A 27 46.58 -26.45 -13.41
N PHE A 28 47.74 -26.89 -12.93
CA PHE A 28 48.28 -26.43 -11.66
C PHE A 28 48.66 -24.95 -11.70
N GLU A 29 49.25 -24.48 -12.82
CA GLU A 29 49.54 -23.05 -13.04
C GLU A 29 48.27 -22.20 -12.96
N GLN A 30 47.18 -22.65 -13.57
CA GLN A 30 45.88 -21.98 -13.50
C GLN A 30 45.31 -21.90 -12.07
N TYR A 31 45.51 -22.93 -11.24
CA TYR A 31 45.08 -22.90 -9.84
C TYR A 31 45.97 -22.00 -8.99
N ASP A 32 47.26 -21.93 -9.27
CA ASP A 32 48.19 -20.99 -8.65
C ASP A 32 47.81 -19.54 -8.98
N GLU A 33 47.53 -19.22 -10.24
CA GLU A 33 47.02 -17.91 -10.66
C GLU A 33 45.70 -17.55 -9.95
N ALA A 34 44.75 -18.49 -9.87
CA ALA A 34 43.49 -18.28 -9.18
C ALA A 34 43.68 -18.03 -7.67
N ARG A 35 44.68 -18.66 -7.05
CA ARG A 35 45.04 -18.44 -5.65
C ARG A 35 45.68 -17.06 -5.45
N GLU A 36 46.61 -16.66 -6.31
CA GLU A 36 47.24 -15.34 -6.27
C GLU A 36 46.22 -14.22 -6.42
N LEU A 37 45.26 -14.38 -7.35
CA LEU A 37 44.16 -13.43 -7.51
C LEU A 37 43.31 -13.31 -6.24
N PHE A 38 43.03 -14.43 -5.56
CA PHE A 38 42.31 -14.42 -4.29
C PHE A 38 43.09 -13.66 -3.21
N ASP A 39 44.38 -13.95 -3.06
CA ASP A 39 45.24 -13.28 -2.07
C ASP A 39 45.37 -11.78 -2.35
N LEU A 40 45.48 -11.39 -3.62
CA LEU A 40 45.45 -9.98 -4.01
C LEU A 40 44.12 -9.31 -3.64
N ALA A 41 42.99 -9.98 -3.87
CA ALA A 41 41.67 -9.44 -3.50
C ALA A 41 41.49 -9.32 -1.98
N VAL A 42 42.04 -10.26 -1.20
CA VAL A 42 42.09 -10.19 0.26
C VAL A 42 42.95 -9.01 0.70
N PHE A 43 44.14 -8.86 0.13
CA PHE A 43 45.04 -7.75 0.41
C PHE A 43 44.41 -6.38 0.12
N GLU A 44 43.80 -6.20 -1.06
CA GLU A 44 43.07 -4.96 -1.41
C GLU A 44 41.92 -4.68 -0.43
N THR A 45 41.20 -5.73 -0.01
CA THR A 45 40.10 -5.60 0.96
C THR A 45 40.62 -5.22 2.35
N ARG A 46 41.75 -5.79 2.79
CA ARG A 46 42.42 -5.43 4.04
C ARG A 46 42.85 -3.97 4.07
N ILE A 47 43.43 -3.44 2.99
CA ILE A 47 43.76 -2.01 2.88
C ILE A 47 42.54 -1.14 3.21
N ILE A 48 41.35 -1.54 2.75
CA ILE A 48 40.11 -0.81 3.00
C ILE A 48 39.66 -0.94 4.47
N LEU A 49 39.68 -2.15 5.03
CA LEU A 49 39.23 -2.42 6.41
C LEU A 49 40.15 -1.81 7.47
N GLU A 50 41.47 -1.85 7.22
CA GLU A 50 42.52 -1.35 8.11
C GLU A 50 42.73 0.17 7.98
N SER A 51 42.04 0.81 7.03
CA SER A 51 42.15 2.26 6.81
C SER A 51 41.64 3.09 7.99
N ALA A 52 42.01 4.38 8.01
CA ALA A 52 41.51 5.34 9.00
C ALA A 52 39.97 5.46 9.04
N LEU A 53 39.27 5.05 7.98
CA LEU A 53 37.80 5.04 7.95
C LEU A 53 37.20 3.98 8.88
N LYS A 54 37.96 2.92 9.21
CA LYS A 54 37.51 1.73 9.97
C LYS A 54 36.08 1.30 9.60
N PRO A 55 35.81 1.08 8.30
CA PRO A 55 34.46 0.92 7.82
C PRO A 55 33.85 -0.39 8.33
N ILE A 56 32.53 -0.41 8.48
CA ILE A 56 31.78 -1.65 8.67
C ILE A 56 31.71 -2.38 7.32
N PRO A 57 32.24 -3.61 7.22
CA PRO A 57 32.08 -4.41 6.02
C PRO A 57 30.63 -4.84 5.84
N ARG A 58 30.10 -4.64 4.63
CA ARG A 58 28.78 -5.12 4.24
C ARG A 58 28.86 -5.97 2.98
N ILE A 59 28.13 -7.07 2.94
CA ILE A 59 28.04 -7.97 1.79
C ILE A 59 26.57 -8.09 1.38
N SER A 60 26.29 -7.84 0.10
CA SER A 60 24.99 -8.17 -0.51
C SER A 60 25.19 -9.40 -1.39
N THR A 61 24.71 -10.56 -0.93
CA THR A 61 25.03 -11.85 -1.55
C THR A 61 23.80 -12.55 -2.12
N SER A 62 23.98 -13.21 -3.27
CA SER A 62 23.01 -14.14 -3.84
C SER A 62 23.41 -15.60 -3.62
N PHE A 63 24.54 -15.83 -2.92
CA PHE A 63 25.24 -17.12 -2.82
C PHE A 63 25.63 -17.76 -4.17
N GLY A 64 25.34 -17.13 -5.31
CA GLY A 64 25.90 -17.55 -6.60
C GLY A 64 27.42 -17.37 -6.65
N LYS A 65 28.06 -18.02 -7.62
CA LYS A 65 29.53 -18.16 -7.76
C LYS A 65 30.33 -16.89 -7.44
N ASP A 66 29.97 -15.75 -8.04
CA ASP A 66 30.73 -14.51 -7.91
C ASP A 66 30.55 -13.87 -6.51
N SER A 67 29.32 -13.89 -5.99
CA SER A 67 29.01 -13.37 -4.66
C SER A 67 29.51 -14.25 -3.52
N PHE A 68 29.62 -15.57 -3.76
CA PHE A 68 30.20 -16.53 -2.81
C PHE A 68 31.70 -16.30 -2.64
N LEU A 69 32.47 -16.17 -3.74
CA LEU A 69 33.89 -15.86 -3.67
C LEU A 69 34.16 -14.49 -3.03
N THR A 70 33.36 -13.47 -3.39
CA THR A 70 33.46 -12.15 -2.75
C THR A 70 33.26 -12.25 -1.23
N MET A 71 32.38 -13.15 -0.79
CA MET A 71 32.14 -13.36 0.64
C MET A 71 33.33 -14.03 1.33
N ASN A 72 33.95 -15.04 0.72
CA ASN A 72 35.18 -15.65 1.23
C ASN A 72 36.31 -14.60 1.33
N VAL A 73 36.51 -13.76 0.31
CA VAL A 73 37.52 -12.68 0.32
C VAL A 73 37.33 -11.73 1.51
N VAL A 74 36.10 -11.26 1.74
CA VAL A 74 35.82 -10.29 2.81
C VAL A 74 35.93 -10.91 4.19
N ILE A 75 35.44 -12.15 4.36
CA ILE A 75 35.54 -12.89 5.63
C ILE A 75 37.01 -13.16 5.97
N GLU A 76 37.81 -13.60 4.99
CA GLU A 76 39.23 -13.86 5.20
C GLU A 76 39.98 -12.57 5.53
N ALA A 77 39.77 -11.50 4.77
CA ALA A 77 40.36 -10.19 5.05
C ALA A 77 40.03 -9.70 6.47
N LEU A 78 38.76 -9.78 6.87
CA LEU A 78 38.33 -9.38 8.21
C LEU A 78 38.97 -10.26 9.29
N THR A 79 39.02 -11.57 9.08
CA THR A 79 39.61 -12.53 10.02
C THR A 79 41.11 -12.25 10.23
N GLN A 80 41.86 -12.05 9.15
CA GLN A 80 43.28 -11.68 9.23
C GLN A 80 43.47 -10.35 9.97
N SER A 81 42.70 -9.32 9.64
CA SER A 81 42.82 -8.02 10.28
C SER A 81 42.43 -8.04 11.77
N ILE A 82 41.49 -8.88 12.19
CA ILE A 82 41.13 -9.09 13.59
C ILE A 82 42.26 -9.82 14.33
N ASN A 83 42.75 -10.93 13.77
CA ASN A 83 43.82 -11.72 14.38
C ASN A 83 45.13 -10.93 14.55
N GLU A 84 45.42 -10.01 13.63
CA GLU A 84 46.56 -9.09 13.72
C GLU A 84 46.30 -7.86 14.63
N GLY A 85 45.11 -7.75 15.24
CA GLY A 85 44.75 -6.63 16.13
C GLY A 85 44.58 -5.28 15.42
N LYS A 86 44.50 -5.26 14.08
CA LYS A 86 44.33 -4.04 13.28
C LYS A 86 42.87 -3.58 13.19
N VAL A 87 41.94 -4.52 13.33
CA VAL A 87 40.50 -4.28 13.37
C VAL A 87 39.95 -4.85 14.68
N PRO A 88 39.08 -4.12 15.41
CA PRO A 88 38.46 -4.62 16.64
C PRO A 88 37.64 -5.90 16.43
N GLU A 89 37.73 -6.85 17.36
CA GLU A 89 36.97 -8.12 17.35
C GLU A 89 35.45 -7.90 17.28
N ASP A 90 34.94 -6.83 17.88
CA ASP A 90 33.51 -6.47 17.90
C ASP A 90 33.03 -5.82 16.60
N THR A 91 33.89 -5.66 15.59
CA THR A 91 33.55 -5.04 14.30
C THR A 91 32.42 -5.82 13.61
N PRO A 92 31.24 -5.20 13.38
CA PRO A 92 30.12 -5.88 12.76
C PRO A 92 30.40 -6.27 11.31
N LEU A 93 30.05 -7.49 10.91
CA LEU A 93 29.99 -7.94 9.53
C LEU A 93 28.53 -8.04 9.08
N LEU A 94 28.09 -7.11 8.23
CA LEU A 94 26.70 -7.05 7.77
C LEU A 94 26.52 -7.88 6.51
N ILE A 95 25.76 -8.98 6.55
CA ILE A 95 25.47 -9.80 5.37
C ILE A 95 23.97 -9.81 5.11
N SER A 96 23.58 -9.48 3.89
CA SER A 96 22.19 -9.52 3.45
C SER A 96 22.05 -10.34 2.18
N SER A 97 21.04 -11.21 2.13
CA SER A 97 20.60 -11.89 0.92
C SER A 97 19.14 -11.54 0.66
N VAL A 98 18.75 -11.42 -0.61
CA VAL A 98 17.39 -11.05 -0.98
C VAL A 98 16.69 -12.25 -1.60
N ASP A 99 15.68 -12.76 -0.90
CA ASP A 99 14.78 -13.79 -1.38
C ASP A 99 13.54 -13.14 -1.99
N THR A 100 13.36 -13.31 -3.30
CA THR A 100 12.17 -12.78 -3.99
C THR A 100 10.89 -13.56 -3.75
N GLY A 101 10.97 -14.68 -3.03
CA GLY A 101 9.91 -15.68 -2.90
C GLY A 101 9.70 -16.52 -4.17
N MET A 102 10.51 -16.27 -5.21
CA MET A 102 10.38 -16.87 -6.54
C MET A 102 11.72 -17.38 -7.06
N GLU A 103 12.73 -17.59 -6.21
CA GLU A 103 14.03 -18.09 -6.66
C GLU A 103 13.91 -19.50 -7.27
N SER A 104 14.94 -19.96 -7.98
CA SER A 104 14.96 -21.35 -8.47
C SER A 104 15.06 -22.32 -7.29
N ILE A 105 14.35 -23.46 -7.38
CA ILE A 105 14.32 -24.48 -6.31
C ILE A 105 15.73 -24.84 -5.83
N PRO A 106 16.71 -25.13 -6.72
CA PRO A 106 18.08 -25.46 -6.28
C PRO A 106 18.77 -24.32 -5.52
N MET A 107 18.65 -23.08 -6.01
CA MET A 107 19.27 -21.93 -5.35
C MET A 107 18.58 -21.57 -4.03
N ALA A 108 17.26 -21.73 -3.94
CA ALA A 108 16.52 -21.51 -2.69
C ALA A 108 17.00 -22.46 -1.59
N MET A 109 17.17 -23.75 -1.92
CA MET A 109 17.73 -24.75 -1.00
C MET A 109 19.17 -24.42 -0.63
N TYR A 110 20.02 -24.16 -1.63
CA TYR A 110 21.43 -23.90 -1.41
C TYR A 110 21.66 -22.67 -0.53
N VAL A 111 20.94 -21.58 -0.77
CA VAL A 111 21.06 -20.36 0.04
C VAL A 111 20.66 -20.64 1.50
N ARG A 112 19.54 -21.35 1.72
CA ARG A 112 19.09 -21.71 3.08
C ARG A 112 20.13 -22.56 3.80
N TYR A 113 20.61 -23.61 3.14
CA TYR A 113 21.64 -24.51 3.66
C TYR A 113 22.96 -23.80 3.96
N ALA A 114 23.54 -23.12 2.95
CA ALA A 114 24.82 -22.44 3.06
C ALA A 114 24.79 -21.29 4.09
N SER A 115 23.65 -20.60 4.25
CA SER A 115 23.53 -19.52 5.25
C SER A 115 23.62 -20.00 6.70
N LYS A 116 23.18 -21.24 6.99
CA LYS A 116 23.33 -21.86 8.31
C LYS A 116 24.79 -22.18 8.60
N LEU A 117 25.48 -22.75 7.60
CA LEU A 117 26.91 -23.06 7.70
C LEU A 117 27.76 -21.79 7.87
N LEU A 118 27.43 -20.72 7.13
CA LEU A 118 28.09 -19.42 7.25
C LEU A 118 27.98 -18.87 8.69
N GLN A 119 26.77 -18.85 9.25
CA GLN A 119 26.56 -18.35 10.61
C GLN A 119 27.33 -19.17 11.64
N LYS A 120 27.31 -20.51 11.50
CA LYS A 120 28.08 -21.41 12.36
C LYS A 120 29.59 -21.10 12.28
N TYR A 121 30.14 -21.00 11.07
CA TYR A 121 31.55 -20.68 10.85
C TYR A 121 31.93 -19.32 11.47
N CYS A 122 31.14 -18.27 11.23
CA CYS A 122 31.43 -16.95 11.82
C CYS A 122 31.42 -16.99 13.35
N ASN A 123 30.49 -17.73 13.97
CA ASN A 123 30.45 -17.87 15.43
C ASN A 123 31.68 -18.62 15.97
N GLU A 124 32.10 -19.69 15.31
CA GLU A 124 33.30 -20.47 15.67
C GLU A 124 34.59 -19.63 15.55
N HIS A 125 34.65 -18.76 14.54
CA HIS A 125 35.77 -17.84 14.29
C HIS A 125 35.65 -16.49 15.02
N LYS A 126 34.68 -16.34 15.95
CA LYS A 126 34.43 -15.10 16.73
C LYS A 126 34.22 -13.85 15.86
N ILE A 127 33.65 -14.01 14.67
CA ILE A 127 33.27 -12.91 13.78
C ILE A 127 31.88 -12.42 14.16
N ASN A 128 31.74 -11.14 14.49
CA ASN A 128 30.46 -10.51 14.82
C ASN A 128 29.54 -10.37 13.58
N ILE A 129 28.86 -11.46 13.20
CA ILE A 129 28.01 -11.52 12.01
C ILE A 129 26.57 -11.03 12.29
N HIS A 130 26.07 -10.17 11.40
CA HIS A 130 24.65 -9.85 11.28
C HIS A 130 24.14 -10.33 9.91
N PHE A 131 23.62 -11.56 9.87
CA PHE A 131 23.04 -12.14 8.67
C PHE A 131 21.53 -11.91 8.62
N ASN A 132 21.02 -11.39 7.50
CA ASN A 132 19.59 -11.23 7.28
C ASN A 132 19.15 -11.71 5.88
N MET A 133 18.15 -12.57 5.86
CA MET A 133 17.36 -12.86 4.67
C MET A 133 16.28 -11.79 4.52
N VAL A 134 16.33 -11.04 3.43
CA VAL A 134 15.42 -9.93 3.14
C VAL A 134 14.42 -10.38 2.09
N SER A 135 13.13 -10.21 2.33
CA SER A 135 12.07 -10.52 1.38
C SER A 135 11.16 -9.33 1.11
N PRO A 136 10.44 -9.31 -0.03
CA PRO A 136 9.37 -8.36 -0.28
C PRO A 136 8.30 -8.44 0.81
N GLN A 137 7.73 -7.29 1.16
CA GLN A 137 6.55 -7.25 2.02
C GLN A 137 5.36 -7.89 1.32
N LEU A 138 4.33 -8.32 2.06
CA LEU A 138 3.23 -9.11 1.50
C LEU A 138 2.50 -8.39 0.35
N HIS A 139 2.35 -7.06 0.43
CA HIS A 139 1.70 -6.28 -0.64
C HIS A 139 2.58 -6.07 -1.89
N GLU A 140 3.88 -6.35 -1.79
CA GLU A 140 4.87 -6.31 -2.89
C GLU A 140 5.20 -7.71 -3.42
N ASP A 141 4.79 -8.78 -2.73
CA ASP A 141 4.90 -10.18 -3.16
C ASP A 141 4.44 -10.35 -4.62
N PHE A 142 5.12 -11.24 -5.36
CA PHE A 142 4.87 -11.44 -6.78
C PHE A 142 3.41 -11.78 -7.09
N PHE A 143 2.81 -12.74 -6.39
CA PHE A 143 1.42 -13.12 -6.65
C PHE A 143 0.46 -12.01 -6.22
N VAL A 144 0.71 -11.38 -5.08
CA VAL A 144 -0.13 -10.25 -4.63
C VAL A 144 -0.06 -9.08 -5.62
N LYS A 145 1.11 -8.79 -6.19
CA LYS A 145 1.27 -7.65 -7.10
C LYS A 145 0.70 -7.90 -8.50
N TYR A 146 0.97 -9.08 -9.05
CA TYR A 146 0.68 -9.39 -10.44
C TYR A 146 -0.62 -10.17 -10.65
N CYS A 147 -1.14 -10.82 -9.61
CA CYS A 147 -2.42 -11.54 -9.64
C CYS A 147 -3.60 -10.71 -9.08
N SER A 148 -3.39 -9.52 -8.49
CA SER A 148 -4.47 -8.70 -7.90
C SER A 148 -5.04 -7.62 -8.83
N ALA A 149 -4.99 -7.83 -10.16
CA ALA A 149 -5.32 -6.81 -11.15
C ALA A 149 -4.59 -5.46 -10.90
N ASN A 150 -3.39 -5.47 -10.32
CA ASN A 150 -2.63 -4.27 -9.99
C ASN A 150 -1.58 -3.93 -11.04
N LYS A 151 -0.92 -4.96 -11.59
CA LYS A 151 0.12 -4.81 -12.60
C LYS A 151 0.07 -5.96 -13.61
N LEU A 152 0.36 -5.65 -14.88
CA LEU A 152 0.55 -6.68 -15.90
C LEU A 152 1.90 -7.39 -15.70
N ILE A 153 1.94 -8.68 -16.02
CA ILE A 153 3.19 -9.47 -16.08
C ILE A 153 4.17 -8.78 -17.04
N SER A 154 5.36 -8.48 -16.55
CA SER A 154 6.44 -7.95 -17.39
C SER A 154 7.05 -9.07 -18.24
N ASN A 155 7.59 -8.74 -19.41
CA ASN A 155 8.37 -9.66 -20.22
C ASN A 155 9.50 -8.89 -20.90
N ALA A 156 10.36 -9.54 -21.68
CA ALA A 156 11.52 -8.88 -22.31
C ALA A 156 11.18 -7.71 -23.27
N SER A 157 9.93 -7.60 -23.75
CA SER A 157 9.48 -6.45 -24.55
C SER A 157 9.09 -5.23 -23.71
N ARG A 158 9.04 -5.39 -22.38
CA ARG A 158 8.70 -4.36 -21.39
C ARG A 158 9.85 -4.23 -20.39
N SER A 159 9.82 -3.18 -19.58
CA SER A 159 10.82 -3.00 -18.54
C SER A 159 10.66 -4.00 -17.40
N GLY A 160 11.77 -4.56 -16.92
CA GLY A 160 11.83 -5.48 -15.79
C GLY A 160 11.64 -4.80 -14.44
N ASP A 161 10.46 -4.22 -14.21
CA ASP A 161 10.13 -3.52 -12.95
C ASP A 161 10.10 -4.45 -11.72
N CYS A 162 10.01 -5.78 -11.94
CA CYS A 162 10.06 -6.78 -10.88
C CYS A 162 11.40 -6.73 -10.12
N THR A 163 12.50 -6.36 -10.77
CA THR A 163 13.80 -6.19 -10.09
C THR A 163 13.72 -5.07 -9.06
N ASP A 164 13.09 -3.96 -9.41
CA ASP A 164 12.96 -2.81 -8.51
C ASP A 164 12.06 -3.17 -7.33
N ILE A 165 10.89 -3.78 -7.59
CA ILE A 165 9.88 -4.14 -6.59
C ILE A 165 10.36 -5.26 -5.66
N LEU A 166 10.90 -6.34 -6.22
CA LEU A 166 11.16 -7.57 -5.46
C LEU A 166 12.59 -7.64 -4.91
N LYS A 167 13.56 -6.94 -5.51
CA LYS A 167 14.97 -6.99 -5.07
C LYS A 167 15.47 -5.67 -4.48
N VAL A 168 15.34 -4.57 -5.23
CA VAL A 168 15.98 -3.29 -4.86
C VAL A 168 15.27 -2.59 -3.70
N THR A 169 13.94 -2.45 -3.76
CA THR A 169 13.17 -1.77 -2.72
C THR A 169 13.30 -2.44 -1.34
N PRO A 170 13.13 -3.78 -1.21
CA PRO A 170 13.32 -4.45 0.08
C PRO A 170 14.75 -4.29 0.62
N ALA A 171 15.77 -4.47 -0.23
CA ALA A 171 17.17 -4.30 0.17
C ALA A 171 17.50 -2.87 0.63
N THR A 172 16.93 -1.85 -0.04
CA THR A 172 17.14 -0.44 0.31
C THR A 172 16.46 -0.09 1.64
N ARG A 173 15.25 -0.61 1.87
CA ARG A 173 14.52 -0.44 3.13
C ARG A 173 15.30 -1.07 4.28
N PHE A 174 15.75 -2.31 4.11
CA PHE A 174 16.59 -3.00 5.08
C PHE A 174 17.87 -2.21 5.38
N LEU A 175 18.60 -1.80 4.33
CA LEU A 175 19.82 -1.01 4.48
C LEU A 175 19.58 0.27 5.30
N LYS A 176 18.51 1.01 5.02
CA LYS A 176 18.20 2.24 5.77
C LYS A 176 18.01 1.94 7.26
N ASN A 177 17.24 0.91 7.60
CA ASN A 177 17.03 0.52 8.99
C ASN A 177 18.35 0.09 9.66
N THR A 178 19.18 -0.72 8.97
CA THR A 178 20.49 -1.14 9.49
C THR A 178 21.43 0.04 9.74
N LEU A 179 21.40 1.06 8.87
CA LEU A 179 22.20 2.27 9.06
C LEU A 179 21.73 3.07 10.27
N ASP A 180 20.42 3.18 10.47
CA ASP A 180 19.85 3.92 11.60
C ASP A 180 20.09 3.21 12.95
N THR A 181 20.21 1.87 12.96
CA THR A 181 20.37 1.07 14.19
C THR A 181 21.81 0.67 14.52
N ILE A 182 22.59 0.18 13.54
CA ILE A 182 23.92 -0.43 13.77
C ILE A 182 25.06 0.50 13.32
N ALA A 183 24.86 1.29 12.26
CA ALA A 183 25.94 2.02 11.58
C ALA A 183 25.75 3.54 11.56
N LYS A 184 25.04 4.10 12.54
CA LYS A 184 24.60 5.52 12.56
C LYS A 184 25.73 6.52 12.30
N ASP A 185 26.91 6.26 12.88
CA ASP A 185 28.08 7.15 12.82
C ASP A 185 29.33 6.51 12.18
N ARG A 186 29.18 5.38 11.49
CA ARG A 186 30.31 4.69 10.84
C ARG A 186 30.17 4.67 9.32
N HIS A 187 31.31 4.69 8.62
CA HIS A 187 31.33 4.40 7.19
C HIS A 187 30.97 2.93 6.96
N VAL A 188 30.21 2.65 5.90
CA VAL A 188 29.87 1.30 5.48
C VAL A 188 30.37 1.08 4.05
N VAL A 189 31.15 0.03 3.84
CA VAL A 189 31.61 -0.38 2.52
C VAL A 189 30.86 -1.64 2.11
N THR A 190 30.04 -1.53 1.06
CA THR A 190 29.35 -2.68 0.47
C THR A 190 30.25 -3.35 -0.57
N PHE A 191 30.66 -4.58 -0.28
CA PHE A 191 31.40 -5.44 -1.20
C PHE A 191 30.43 -6.17 -2.13
N VAL A 192 30.68 -6.09 -3.44
CA VAL A 192 29.82 -6.68 -4.49
C VAL A 192 30.62 -7.54 -5.46
N GLY A 193 30.09 -8.71 -5.82
CA GLY A 193 30.70 -9.63 -6.78
C GLY A 193 30.44 -9.27 -8.24
N SER A 194 30.51 -7.99 -8.61
CA SER A 194 30.29 -7.54 -10.00
C SER A 194 31.59 -7.55 -10.80
N ARG A 195 31.55 -8.10 -12.03
CA ARG A 195 32.71 -8.23 -12.92
C ARG A 195 32.50 -7.53 -14.27
N THR A 196 33.57 -7.00 -14.85
CA THR A 196 33.52 -6.27 -16.13
C THR A 196 33.12 -7.17 -17.31
N GLU A 197 33.54 -8.45 -17.29
CA GLU A 197 33.31 -9.42 -18.36
C GLU A 197 31.90 -10.07 -18.35
N GLU A 198 31.04 -9.73 -17.38
CA GLU A 198 29.78 -10.47 -17.19
C GLU A 198 28.70 -10.15 -18.24
N SER A 199 28.61 -8.89 -18.69
CA SER A 199 27.81 -8.46 -19.86
C SER A 199 28.06 -6.98 -20.17
N SER A 200 27.81 -6.57 -21.42
CA SER A 200 27.90 -5.15 -21.82
C SER A 200 27.05 -4.22 -20.94
N ARG A 201 25.84 -4.67 -20.54
CA ARG A 201 24.97 -3.92 -19.63
C ARG A 201 25.55 -3.79 -18.22
N ARG A 202 26.14 -4.87 -17.67
CA ARG A 202 26.74 -4.83 -16.33
C ARG A 202 28.02 -4.01 -16.30
N SER A 203 28.87 -4.11 -17.32
CA SER A 203 30.01 -3.22 -17.51
C SER A 203 29.57 -1.74 -17.56
N GLY A 204 28.53 -1.41 -18.34
CA GLY A 204 27.96 -0.05 -18.36
C GLY A 204 27.48 0.43 -16.97
N ASN A 205 26.82 -0.44 -16.20
CA ASN A 205 26.37 -0.12 -14.84
C ASN A 205 27.55 0.09 -13.87
N MET A 206 28.55 -0.79 -13.90
CA MET A 206 29.75 -0.65 -13.07
C MET A 206 30.49 0.66 -13.38
N LYS A 207 30.56 1.07 -14.65
CA LYS A 207 31.14 2.36 -15.06
C LYS A 207 30.38 3.53 -14.43
N SER A 208 29.05 3.49 -14.48
CA SER A 208 28.19 4.53 -13.89
C SER A 208 28.28 4.60 -12.35
N GLN A 209 28.52 3.46 -11.70
CA GLN A 209 28.73 3.36 -10.25
C GLN A 209 30.20 3.67 -9.86
N GLY A 210 31.08 3.80 -10.85
CA GLY A 210 32.51 4.06 -10.66
C GLY A 210 33.27 2.91 -10.02
N LEU A 211 32.86 1.66 -10.28
CA LEU A 211 33.45 0.42 -9.77
C LEU A 211 34.59 -0.14 -10.64
N ILE A 212 34.74 0.32 -11.89
CA ILE A 212 35.66 -0.29 -12.87
C ILE A 212 37.14 0.10 -12.64
N VAL A 213 37.41 1.31 -12.16
CA VAL A 213 38.77 1.91 -12.20
C VAL A 213 39.16 2.49 -10.84
N ARG A 214 39.03 1.71 -9.76
CA ARG A 214 39.60 2.08 -8.46
C ARG A 214 40.36 0.91 -7.87
N ASP A 215 41.67 1.04 -7.78
CA ASP A 215 42.44 0.33 -6.76
C ASP A 215 41.96 0.74 -5.35
N ALA A 216 42.42 0.02 -4.33
CA ALA A 216 41.99 0.26 -2.95
C ALA A 216 42.31 1.70 -2.48
N GLU A 217 43.45 2.27 -2.90
CA GLU A 217 43.88 3.62 -2.51
C GLU A 217 43.03 4.72 -3.15
N ALA A 218 42.79 4.64 -4.47
CA ALA A 218 41.91 5.55 -5.18
C ALA A 218 40.46 5.44 -4.68
N PHE A 219 40.04 4.25 -4.24
CA PHE A 219 38.77 4.07 -3.55
C PHE A 219 38.73 4.83 -2.23
N LEU A 220 39.73 4.66 -1.37
CA LEU A 220 39.82 5.33 -0.06
C LEU A 220 39.88 6.85 -0.20
N ASN A 221 40.72 7.38 -1.10
CA ASN A 221 40.82 8.82 -1.37
C ASN A 221 39.46 9.42 -1.76
N LYS A 222 38.68 8.68 -2.54
CA LYS A 222 37.32 9.09 -2.89
C LYS A 222 36.33 8.92 -1.75
N ALA A 223 36.43 7.86 -0.96
CA ALA A 223 35.55 7.63 0.17
C ALA A 223 35.71 8.74 1.23
N THR A 224 36.95 9.15 1.52
CA THR A 224 37.27 10.21 2.48
C THR A 224 36.88 11.62 1.99
N SER A 225 36.92 11.86 0.67
CA SER A 225 36.52 13.16 0.08
C SER A 225 35.01 13.31 -0.15
N GLN A 226 34.25 12.20 -0.10
CA GLN A 226 32.81 12.21 -0.24
C GLN A 226 32.12 12.38 1.11
N GLY A 227 31.21 13.35 1.23
CA GLY A 227 30.35 13.52 2.43
C GLY A 227 29.30 12.42 2.63
N THR A 228 29.45 11.24 2.01
CA THR A 228 28.50 10.12 2.11
C THR A 228 29.12 8.99 2.93
N LYS A 229 28.38 8.40 3.87
CA LYS A 229 28.83 7.26 4.70
C LYS A 229 28.75 5.90 3.98
N LEU A 230 28.20 5.84 2.76
CA LEU A 230 27.92 4.61 2.02
C LEU A 230 28.81 4.50 0.77
N HIS A 231 29.62 3.47 0.72
CA HIS A 231 30.49 3.21 -0.42
C HIS A 231 30.29 1.79 -0.96
N SER A 232 30.76 1.53 -2.19
CA SER A 232 30.73 0.20 -2.78
C SER A 232 32.05 -0.14 -3.43
N TYR A 233 32.49 -1.38 -3.24
CA TYR A 233 33.75 -1.89 -3.77
C TYR A 233 33.55 -3.29 -4.36
N ALA A 234 34.29 -3.62 -5.41
CA ALA A 234 34.19 -4.88 -6.12
C ALA A 234 35.56 -5.58 -6.14
N PRO A 235 35.84 -6.50 -5.20
CA PRO A 235 37.15 -7.15 -5.09
C PRO A 235 37.52 -7.94 -6.36
N ILE A 236 36.55 -8.66 -6.93
CA ILE A 236 36.76 -9.53 -8.10
C ILE A 236 36.47 -8.83 -9.45
N ARG A 237 36.49 -7.50 -9.50
CA ARG A 237 36.05 -6.69 -10.67
C ARG A 237 36.68 -7.08 -12.01
N ASN A 238 37.93 -7.54 -11.97
CA ASN A 238 38.75 -7.87 -13.14
C ASN A 238 38.83 -9.38 -13.42
N TRP A 239 38.14 -10.21 -12.63
CA TRP A 239 38.20 -11.66 -12.78
C TRP A 239 37.40 -12.12 -14.00
N THR A 240 37.93 -13.09 -14.71
CA THR A 240 37.24 -13.79 -15.79
C THR A 240 36.27 -14.82 -15.22
N SER A 241 35.48 -15.47 -16.07
CA SER A 241 34.65 -16.60 -15.58
C SER A 241 35.48 -17.82 -15.26
N GLU A 242 36.64 -17.96 -15.90
CA GLU A 242 37.59 -19.05 -15.70
C GLU A 242 38.24 -18.92 -14.32
N ASP A 243 38.78 -17.75 -13.97
CA ASP A 243 39.35 -17.47 -12.64
C ASP A 243 38.36 -17.82 -11.53
N VAL A 244 37.08 -17.46 -11.71
CA VAL A 244 36.02 -17.75 -10.74
C VAL A 244 35.83 -19.25 -10.54
N PHE A 245 35.72 -20.05 -11.61
CA PHE A 245 35.51 -21.49 -11.46
C PHE A 245 36.77 -22.19 -10.94
N SER A 246 37.96 -21.82 -11.41
CA SER A 246 39.22 -22.37 -10.91
C SER A 246 39.42 -22.08 -9.42
N SER A 247 39.04 -20.88 -8.94
CA SER A 247 39.02 -20.59 -7.50
C SER A 247 38.04 -21.49 -6.73
N LEU A 248 36.86 -21.80 -7.29
CA LEU A 248 35.89 -22.68 -6.62
C LEU A 248 36.42 -24.10 -6.45
N ASP A 249 37.17 -24.63 -7.44
CA ASP A 249 37.76 -25.98 -7.38
C ASP A 249 38.71 -26.16 -6.20
N ILE A 250 39.49 -25.12 -5.89
CA ILE A 250 40.47 -25.08 -4.79
C ILE A 250 39.94 -24.44 -3.51
N THR A 251 38.63 -24.20 -3.40
CA THR A 251 38.01 -23.60 -2.21
C THR A 251 37.71 -24.64 -1.14
N GLY A 252 37.97 -24.29 0.12
CA GLY A 252 37.58 -25.01 1.33
C GLY A 252 38.69 -25.87 1.93
N CYS A 253 38.45 -26.41 3.12
CA CYS A 253 39.45 -27.26 3.81
C CYS A 253 39.62 -28.65 3.18
N ASP A 254 38.67 -29.08 2.35
CA ASP A 254 38.71 -30.34 1.61
C ASP A 254 38.30 -30.09 0.15
N PRO A 255 39.12 -29.36 -0.63
CA PRO A 255 38.75 -28.86 -1.96
C PRO A 255 38.41 -29.97 -2.96
N MET A 256 37.74 -29.59 -4.07
CA MET A 256 37.37 -30.54 -5.13
C MET A 256 38.60 -31.08 -5.85
N VAL A 257 39.63 -30.25 -5.99
CA VAL A 257 40.95 -30.64 -6.50
C VAL A 257 41.97 -30.56 -5.37
N SER A 258 42.81 -31.60 -5.24
CA SER A 258 43.88 -31.61 -4.25
C SER A 258 44.88 -30.49 -4.54
N TYR A 259 44.90 -29.49 -3.68
CA TYR A 259 45.75 -28.30 -3.82
C TYR A 259 46.41 -27.97 -2.49
N LYS A 260 47.68 -27.55 -2.54
CA LYS A 260 48.51 -27.36 -1.33
C LYS A 260 48.05 -26.20 -0.45
N ASN A 261 47.52 -25.14 -1.05
CA ASN A 261 47.15 -23.91 -0.33
C ASN A 261 45.71 -23.45 -0.68
N PRO A 262 44.69 -24.24 -0.30
CA PRO A 262 43.32 -24.00 -0.73
C PRO A 262 42.76 -22.66 -0.21
N ILE A 263 41.83 -22.10 -0.97
CA ILE A 263 41.13 -20.85 -0.61
C ILE A 263 40.27 -21.10 0.64
N PRO A 264 40.43 -20.32 1.73
CA PRO A 264 39.64 -20.49 2.94
C PRO A 264 38.15 -20.22 2.68
N SER A 265 37.29 -21.00 3.31
CA SER A 265 35.83 -20.84 3.19
C SER A 265 35.11 -21.48 4.37
N PHE A 266 33.89 -21.00 4.61
CA PHE A 266 32.93 -21.61 5.54
C PHE A 266 32.35 -22.93 5.03
N LEU A 267 32.53 -23.25 3.74
CA LEU A 267 32.21 -24.57 3.19
C LEU A 267 33.46 -25.44 3.13
N LYS A 268 33.29 -26.75 3.34
CA LYS A 268 34.37 -27.74 3.15
C LYS A 268 34.93 -27.73 1.73
N HIS A 269 34.04 -27.53 0.75
CA HIS A 269 34.36 -27.29 -0.66
C HIS A 269 33.19 -26.63 -1.40
N ALA A 270 33.44 -26.10 -2.60
CA ALA A 270 32.40 -25.51 -3.45
C ALA A 270 31.65 -26.51 -4.35
N GLY A 271 31.96 -27.82 -4.26
CA GLY A 271 31.39 -28.86 -5.13
C GLY A 271 29.87 -28.81 -5.32
N LEU A 272 29.10 -28.63 -4.23
CA LEU A 272 27.63 -28.51 -4.32
C LEU A 272 27.18 -27.34 -5.20
N LEU A 273 27.85 -26.18 -5.09
CA LEU A 273 27.54 -25.01 -5.91
C LEU A 273 27.88 -25.26 -7.39
N ILE A 274 29.01 -25.91 -7.65
CA ILE A 274 29.44 -26.29 -9.00
C ILE A 274 28.40 -27.23 -9.63
N GLU A 275 27.96 -28.25 -8.89
CA GLU A 275 26.92 -29.20 -9.33
C GLU A 275 25.59 -28.52 -9.66
N ILE A 276 25.12 -27.61 -8.81
CA ILE A 276 23.87 -26.86 -9.07
C ILE A 276 23.97 -26.05 -10.36
N TYR A 277 25.13 -25.44 -10.64
CA TYR A 277 25.37 -24.73 -11.89
C TYR A 277 25.48 -25.71 -13.08
N GLY A 278 26.18 -26.84 -12.96
CA GLY A 278 26.23 -27.86 -14.00
C GLY A 278 24.85 -28.40 -14.38
N ASN A 279 24.02 -28.73 -13.38
CA ASN A 279 22.64 -29.18 -13.56
C ASN A 279 21.80 -28.16 -14.35
N GLY A 280 22.03 -26.86 -14.19
CA GLY A 280 21.27 -25.80 -14.86
C GLY A 280 21.74 -25.44 -16.26
N THR A 281 22.83 -26.04 -16.76
CA THR A 281 23.26 -25.90 -18.17
C THR A 281 22.81 -27.08 -19.03
N GLY A 282 22.23 -28.12 -18.41
CA GLY A 282 21.80 -29.34 -19.09
C GLY A 282 22.95 -30.27 -19.44
N ALA A 283 24.13 -30.07 -18.85
CA ALA A 283 25.20 -31.05 -18.91
C ALA A 283 24.85 -32.23 -18.00
N GLU A 284 24.94 -33.46 -18.51
CA GLU A 284 24.72 -34.69 -17.73
C GLU A 284 25.85 -34.95 -16.73
N THR A 285 27.02 -34.33 -16.96
CA THR A 285 28.21 -34.37 -16.09
C THR A 285 28.75 -32.94 -15.93
N CYS A 286 28.96 -32.51 -14.69
CA CYS A 286 29.89 -31.42 -14.42
C CYS A 286 31.26 -32.09 -14.29
N GLU A 287 31.96 -32.30 -15.41
CA GLU A 287 33.30 -32.90 -15.41
C GLU A 287 34.26 -31.99 -14.64
N ILE A 288 34.33 -32.16 -13.32
CA ILE A 288 35.42 -31.68 -12.50
C ILE A 288 36.62 -32.52 -12.94
N ASN A 289 37.56 -31.91 -13.65
CA ASN A 289 38.70 -32.57 -14.28
C ASN A 289 39.51 -33.37 -13.26
N LEU A 290 39.21 -34.67 -13.15
CA LEU A 290 40.00 -35.65 -12.39
C LEU A 290 40.57 -36.76 -13.29
N THR A 291 40.19 -36.81 -14.56
CA THR A 291 40.75 -37.76 -15.53
C THR A 291 41.27 -37.01 -16.74
N GLY A 292 42.60 -36.96 -16.89
CA GLY A 292 43.33 -36.34 -18.00
C GLY A 292 43.14 -37.04 -19.35
N THR A 293 41.90 -37.29 -19.76
CA THR A 293 41.56 -37.78 -21.09
C THR A 293 41.16 -36.62 -22.00
N GLU A 294 42.08 -36.29 -22.91
CA GLU A 294 41.93 -35.56 -24.18
C GLU A 294 40.72 -34.61 -24.34
N GLY A 295 41.00 -33.31 -24.21
CA GLY A 295 40.46 -32.33 -25.16
C GLY A 295 38.99 -31.91 -25.04
N ALA A 296 38.31 -32.15 -23.93
CA ALA A 296 37.03 -31.49 -23.66
C ALA A 296 37.26 -29.99 -23.36
N LYS A 297 36.81 -29.14 -24.27
CA LYS A 297 36.88 -27.67 -24.18
C LYS A 297 36.25 -27.15 -22.87
N LEU A 298 37.12 -26.91 -21.89
CA LEU A 298 36.90 -26.46 -20.51
C LEU A 298 35.91 -25.30 -20.26
N ASN A 299 35.52 -24.47 -21.25
CA ASN A 299 34.95 -23.15 -20.91
C ASN A 299 33.63 -22.75 -21.58
N LYS A 300 32.93 -23.64 -22.31
CA LYS A 300 31.62 -23.28 -22.92
C LYS A 300 30.39 -23.82 -22.17
N MET A 301 30.55 -24.77 -21.26
CA MET A 301 29.42 -25.51 -20.68
C MET A 301 28.82 -24.89 -19.41
N CYS A 302 29.61 -24.30 -18.51
CA CYS A 302 29.10 -23.73 -17.24
C CYS A 302 29.07 -22.19 -17.17
N GLY A 303 29.78 -21.51 -18.10
CA GLY A 303 29.84 -20.03 -18.21
C GLY A 303 29.01 -19.43 -19.37
N GLY A 304 28.23 -20.23 -20.09
CA GLY A 304 27.54 -19.81 -21.30
C GLY A 304 26.51 -18.68 -21.09
N LYS A 305 26.41 -17.77 -22.06
CA LYS A 305 25.51 -16.59 -22.12
C LYS A 305 23.99 -16.90 -21.96
N SER A 306 23.58 -18.15 -21.72
CA SER A 306 22.19 -18.61 -21.80
C SER A 306 21.59 -19.30 -20.58
N ALA A 307 22.36 -19.74 -19.58
CA ALA A 307 21.79 -20.33 -18.35
C ALA A 307 21.62 -19.25 -17.27
N ARG A 308 20.41 -19.12 -16.68
CA ARG A 308 20.11 -18.11 -15.67
C ARG A 308 19.54 -18.74 -14.41
N TYR A 309 20.25 -18.60 -13.29
CA TYR A 309 19.91 -19.24 -12.01
C TYR A 309 18.98 -18.37 -11.13
N GLY A 310 18.16 -17.53 -11.78
CA GLY A 310 17.32 -16.55 -11.11
C GLY A 310 15.94 -17.11 -10.77
N CYS A 311 14.92 -16.24 -10.87
CA CYS A 311 13.58 -16.58 -10.46
C CYS A 311 12.89 -17.61 -11.38
N THR A 312 12.21 -18.61 -10.81
CA THR A 312 11.48 -19.69 -11.50
C THR A 312 10.36 -19.17 -12.42
N LEU A 313 9.72 -18.06 -12.06
CA LEU A 313 8.64 -17.44 -12.85
C LEU A 313 9.12 -16.31 -13.77
N CYS A 314 10.42 -16.26 -14.10
CA CYS A 314 11.00 -15.16 -14.88
C CYS A 314 10.62 -15.20 -16.37
N THR A 315 9.85 -14.21 -16.79
CA THR A 315 9.39 -13.99 -18.17
C THR A 315 10.24 -12.97 -18.95
N GLN A 316 11.40 -12.56 -18.41
CA GLN A 316 12.35 -11.63 -19.05
C GLN A 316 13.23 -12.32 -20.12
N VAL A 317 13.02 -13.61 -20.36
CA VAL A 317 13.63 -14.42 -21.42
C VAL A 317 12.53 -15.19 -22.13
N VAL A 318 12.82 -15.77 -23.30
CA VAL A 318 11.81 -16.59 -24.02
C VAL A 318 11.78 -18.00 -23.47
N ALA A 319 12.94 -18.65 -23.44
CA ALA A 319 13.15 -19.96 -22.84
C ALA A 319 14.02 -19.80 -21.59
N ASP A 320 13.62 -20.46 -20.51
CA ASP A 320 14.41 -20.53 -19.28
C ASP A 320 15.19 -21.85 -19.26
N LYS A 321 16.37 -21.85 -19.88
CA LYS A 321 17.16 -23.07 -20.13
C LYS A 321 17.52 -23.84 -18.86
N SER A 322 17.80 -23.12 -17.78
CA SER A 322 18.09 -23.71 -16.46
C SER A 322 16.84 -24.34 -15.86
N GLY A 323 15.69 -23.66 -15.91
CA GLY A 323 14.41 -24.24 -15.53
C GLY A 323 14.06 -25.51 -16.33
N GLU A 324 14.30 -25.49 -17.65
CA GLU A 324 14.12 -26.66 -18.54
C GLU A 324 15.09 -27.81 -18.24
N ALA A 325 16.31 -27.51 -17.79
CA ALA A 325 17.28 -28.52 -17.39
C ALA A 325 16.88 -29.14 -16.04
N TYR A 326 16.55 -28.30 -15.05
CA TYR A 326 16.10 -28.77 -13.73
C TYR A 326 14.82 -29.59 -13.82
N SER A 327 13.85 -29.22 -14.65
CA SER A 327 12.61 -29.99 -14.78
C SER A 327 12.81 -31.42 -15.33
N LYS A 328 13.94 -31.70 -15.98
CA LYS A 328 14.27 -33.05 -16.48
C LYS A 328 14.87 -33.96 -15.40
N LEU A 329 15.43 -33.38 -14.34
CA LEU A 329 16.04 -34.13 -13.24
C LEU A 329 14.97 -34.44 -12.19
N LYS A 330 14.82 -35.71 -11.79
CA LYS A 330 13.77 -36.15 -10.86
C LYS A 330 13.87 -35.43 -9.51
N ARG A 331 15.10 -35.18 -9.03
CA ARG A 331 15.39 -34.47 -7.77
C ARG A 331 14.77 -33.09 -7.66
N TRP A 332 14.59 -32.40 -8.79
CA TRP A 332 13.94 -31.10 -8.84
C TRP A 332 12.49 -31.20 -9.32
N ASN A 333 12.19 -32.12 -10.24
CA ASN A 333 10.84 -32.31 -10.77
C ASN A 333 9.85 -32.70 -9.66
N VAL A 334 10.21 -33.64 -8.78
CA VAL A 334 9.36 -34.04 -7.64
C VAL A 334 9.02 -32.87 -6.71
N LEU A 335 9.90 -31.86 -6.64
CA LEU A 335 9.69 -30.64 -5.85
C LEU A 335 8.88 -29.56 -6.58
N GLY A 336 8.40 -29.84 -7.80
CA GLY A 336 7.54 -28.96 -8.59
C GLY A 336 8.25 -28.10 -9.64
N ALA A 337 9.51 -28.41 -10.01
CA ALA A 337 10.26 -27.62 -11.00
C ALA A 337 9.54 -27.52 -12.36
N GLU A 338 8.96 -28.63 -12.85
CA GLU A 338 8.24 -28.64 -14.12
C GLU A 338 6.93 -27.85 -14.03
N ASP A 339 6.17 -27.99 -12.94
CA ASP A 339 4.92 -27.27 -12.76
C ASP A 339 5.14 -25.75 -12.68
N ALA A 340 6.21 -25.32 -12.01
CA ALA A 340 6.64 -23.92 -12.00
C ALA A 340 7.01 -23.42 -13.40
N LEU A 341 7.76 -24.21 -14.18
CA LEU A 341 8.12 -23.90 -15.56
C LEU A 341 6.89 -23.79 -16.47
N ARG A 342 5.91 -24.69 -16.32
CA ARG A 342 4.62 -24.66 -17.01
C ARG A 342 3.87 -23.35 -16.74
N LEU A 343 3.77 -22.96 -15.47
CA LEU A 343 3.14 -21.70 -15.09
C LEU A 343 3.90 -20.50 -15.70
N ARG A 344 5.23 -20.48 -15.60
CA ARG A 344 6.08 -19.45 -16.17
C ARG A 344 5.87 -19.28 -17.68
N ASP A 345 5.82 -20.38 -18.41
CA ASP A 345 5.64 -20.38 -19.86
C ASP A 345 4.25 -19.90 -20.26
N TRP A 346 3.23 -20.29 -19.50
CA TRP A 346 1.88 -19.77 -19.65
C TRP A 346 1.81 -18.25 -19.37
N LEU A 347 2.50 -17.76 -18.33
CA LEU A 347 2.58 -16.33 -18.03
C LEU A 347 3.27 -15.55 -19.14
N LEU A 348 4.36 -16.08 -19.71
CA LEU A 348 5.05 -15.46 -20.84
C LEU A 348 4.09 -15.28 -22.02
N ARG A 349 3.41 -16.35 -22.44
CA ARG A 349 2.47 -16.32 -23.58
C ARG A 349 1.29 -15.39 -23.30
N THR A 350 0.70 -15.48 -22.12
CA THR A 350 -0.44 -14.64 -21.69
C THR A 350 -0.06 -13.16 -21.63
N SER A 351 1.18 -12.83 -21.26
CA SER A 351 1.67 -11.44 -21.22
C SER A 351 1.78 -10.79 -22.61
N MET A 352 1.86 -11.61 -23.68
CA MET A 352 1.93 -11.18 -25.08
C MET A 352 0.58 -11.21 -25.77
N ASP A 353 -0.44 -11.82 -25.17
CA ASP A 353 -1.78 -11.91 -25.72
C ASP A 353 -2.58 -10.63 -25.42
N GLY A 354 -3.05 -9.96 -26.48
CA GLY A 354 -3.94 -8.80 -26.36
C GLY A 354 -5.34 -9.20 -25.85
N GLU A 355 -5.83 -10.36 -26.27
CA GLU A 355 -7.16 -10.86 -25.87
C GLU A 355 -7.24 -11.30 -24.42
N ALA A 356 -6.08 -11.54 -23.79
CA ALA A 356 -5.98 -11.80 -22.37
C ALA A 356 -6.08 -10.53 -21.51
N ARG A 357 -6.01 -9.33 -22.11
CA ARG A 357 -6.05 -8.06 -21.38
C ARG A 357 -7.46 -7.63 -21.03
N ALA A 358 -7.67 -7.17 -19.80
CA ALA A 358 -8.95 -6.60 -19.36
C ALA A 358 -8.97 -5.09 -19.61
N TYR A 359 -10.08 -4.59 -20.14
CA TYR A 359 -10.39 -3.16 -20.17
C TYR A 359 -10.89 -2.73 -18.79
N HIS A 360 -9.96 -2.64 -17.84
CA HIS A 360 -10.28 -2.44 -16.43
C HIS A 360 -10.53 -0.97 -16.11
N ALA A 361 -11.65 -0.67 -15.46
CA ALA A 361 -11.96 0.66 -14.96
C ALA A 361 -11.00 1.00 -13.81
N ARG A 362 -10.20 2.07 -13.96
CA ARG A 362 -9.25 2.50 -12.92
C ARG A 362 -9.17 3.99 -12.70
N ALA A 363 -9.39 4.76 -13.76
CA ALA A 363 -9.22 6.20 -13.74
C ALA A 363 -10.51 6.88 -14.19
N VAL A 364 -10.74 8.05 -13.65
CA VAL A 364 -11.82 8.95 -14.04
C VAL A 364 -11.17 10.23 -14.55
N ASP A 365 -11.64 10.74 -15.68
CA ASP A 365 -11.30 12.09 -16.13
C ASP A 365 -12.24 13.08 -15.42
N PRO A 366 -11.74 13.93 -14.50
CA PRO A 366 -12.55 14.87 -13.72
C PRO A 366 -13.06 16.06 -14.55
N VAL A 367 -12.74 16.13 -15.86
CA VAL A 367 -13.25 17.18 -16.74
C VAL A 367 -14.65 16.83 -17.24
N PHE A 368 -14.83 15.62 -17.75
CA PHE A 368 -16.12 15.14 -18.24
C PHE A 368 -16.73 14.06 -17.33
N ASN A 369 -16.08 13.73 -16.23
CA ASN A 369 -16.39 12.60 -15.36
C ASN A 369 -16.52 11.26 -16.13
N ARG A 370 -15.72 11.12 -17.20
CA ARG A 370 -15.65 9.91 -18.03
C ARG A 370 -14.76 8.86 -17.37
N ILE A 371 -15.17 7.61 -17.41
CA ILE A 371 -14.34 6.49 -16.93
C ILE A 371 -13.38 6.05 -18.02
N ILE A 372 -12.14 5.79 -17.63
CA ILE A 372 -11.09 5.36 -18.52
C ILE A 372 -10.80 3.88 -18.25
N LEU A 373 -11.17 3.05 -19.22
CA LEU A 373 -10.87 1.63 -19.23
C LEU A 373 -9.46 1.41 -19.78
N ASN A 374 -8.59 0.77 -18.99
CA ASN A 374 -7.18 0.57 -19.35
C ASN A 374 -6.86 -0.91 -19.57
N PRO A 375 -6.24 -1.29 -20.71
CA PRO A 375 -5.82 -2.66 -21.01
C PRO A 375 -4.46 -3.00 -20.36
N ASN A 376 -4.34 -2.79 -19.04
CA ASN A 376 -3.09 -2.93 -18.28
C ASN A 376 -3.13 -4.03 -17.21
N VAL A 377 -4.14 -4.88 -17.23
CA VAL A 377 -4.31 -6.05 -16.36
C VAL A 377 -4.83 -7.22 -17.17
N LEU A 378 -4.82 -8.43 -16.59
CA LEU A 378 -5.43 -9.61 -17.20
C LEU A 378 -6.93 -9.65 -16.92
N LYS A 379 -7.72 -10.20 -17.85
CA LYS A 379 -9.16 -10.46 -17.64
C LYS A 379 -9.36 -11.37 -16.43
N THR A 380 -10.49 -11.26 -15.75
CA THR A 380 -10.74 -12.01 -14.51
C THR A 380 -10.57 -13.52 -14.68
N ARG A 381 -11.03 -14.08 -15.80
CA ARG A 381 -10.82 -15.50 -16.12
C ARG A 381 -9.35 -15.93 -16.11
N HIS A 382 -8.43 -15.06 -16.54
CA HIS A 382 -7.00 -15.33 -16.55
C HIS A 382 -6.38 -15.11 -15.17
N LEU A 383 -6.87 -14.13 -14.39
CA LEU A 383 -6.46 -13.95 -13.00
C LEU A 383 -6.84 -15.16 -12.14
N ILE A 384 -8.08 -15.67 -12.27
CA ILE A 384 -8.52 -16.89 -11.57
C ILE A 384 -7.68 -18.10 -11.98
N LYS A 385 -7.40 -18.29 -13.28
CA LYS A 385 -6.53 -19.38 -13.74
C LYS A 385 -5.10 -19.24 -13.20
N PHE A 386 -4.55 -18.04 -13.23
CA PHE A 386 -3.23 -17.76 -12.68
C PHE A 386 -3.17 -18.12 -11.19
N TYR A 387 -4.14 -17.65 -10.41
CA TYR A 387 -4.24 -17.93 -8.99
C TYR A 387 -4.43 -19.42 -8.69
N ARG A 388 -5.29 -20.10 -9.47
CA ARG A 388 -5.55 -21.55 -9.35
C ARG A 388 -4.29 -22.38 -9.60
N TYR A 389 -3.51 -22.08 -10.64
CA TYR A 389 -2.23 -22.76 -10.88
C TYR A 389 -1.26 -22.56 -9.71
N ALA A 390 -1.17 -21.35 -9.16
CA ALA A 390 -0.32 -21.07 -8.01
C ALA A 390 -0.73 -21.89 -6.78
N CYS A 391 -2.04 -22.00 -6.51
CA CYS A 391 -2.57 -22.83 -5.43
C CYS A 391 -2.32 -24.32 -5.66
N GLN A 392 -2.47 -24.82 -6.89
CA GLN A 392 -2.20 -26.23 -7.23
C GLN A 392 -0.74 -26.59 -7.00
N ILE A 393 0.18 -25.73 -7.44
CA ILE A 393 1.62 -25.90 -7.21
C ILE A 393 1.90 -25.89 -5.70
N THR A 394 1.31 -24.94 -4.97
CA THR A 394 1.44 -24.86 -3.51
C THR A 394 0.95 -26.14 -2.82
N SER A 395 -0.24 -26.64 -3.19
CA SER A 395 -0.84 -27.86 -2.65
C SER A 395 0.06 -29.08 -2.88
N LYS A 396 0.58 -29.24 -4.11
CA LYS A 396 1.56 -30.29 -4.43
C LYS A 396 2.83 -30.17 -3.60
N GLY A 397 3.45 -28.99 -3.57
CA GLY A 397 4.69 -28.76 -2.81
C GLY A 397 4.53 -29.02 -1.31
N LEU A 398 3.39 -28.65 -0.72
CA LEU A 398 3.09 -28.94 0.68
C LEU A 398 2.90 -30.45 0.94
N LYS A 399 2.23 -31.17 0.03
CA LYS A 399 2.05 -32.63 0.15
C LYS A 399 3.39 -33.36 0.02
N GLU A 400 4.23 -33.00 -0.94
CA GLU A 400 5.55 -33.62 -1.10
C GLU A 400 6.50 -33.28 0.05
N ALA A 401 6.51 -32.04 0.55
CA ALA A 401 7.29 -31.68 1.72
C ALA A 401 6.90 -32.50 2.97
N LYS A 402 5.60 -32.67 3.21
CA LYS A 402 5.07 -33.52 4.29
C LYS A 402 5.47 -34.99 4.10
N ARG A 403 5.32 -35.51 2.88
CA ARG A 403 5.73 -36.88 2.53
C ARG A 403 7.22 -37.09 2.80
N PHE A 404 8.07 -36.17 2.36
CA PHE A 404 9.51 -36.28 2.56
C PHE A 404 9.90 -36.15 4.04
N SER A 405 9.28 -35.23 4.78
CA SER A 405 9.53 -35.10 6.24
C SER A 405 9.19 -36.40 6.99
N GLU A 406 8.12 -37.09 6.61
CA GLU A 406 7.78 -38.40 7.18
C GLU A 406 8.79 -39.51 6.81
N LEU A 407 9.31 -39.50 5.58
CA LEU A 407 10.39 -40.41 5.17
C LEU A 407 11.68 -40.16 5.95
N VAL A 408 12.04 -38.89 6.18
CA VAL A 408 13.19 -38.52 7.02
C VAL A 408 12.98 -39.00 8.46
N ARG A 409 11.80 -38.75 9.03
CA ARG A 409 11.46 -39.17 10.41
C ARG A 409 11.52 -40.68 10.61
N THR A 410 11.20 -41.46 9.58
CA THR A 410 11.19 -42.93 9.61
C THR A 410 12.51 -43.56 9.15
N GLY A 411 13.52 -42.75 8.78
CA GLY A 411 14.81 -43.25 8.27
C GLY A 411 14.74 -43.88 6.88
N ARG A 412 13.70 -43.56 6.10
CA ARG A 412 13.40 -44.12 4.77
C ARG A 412 13.62 -43.09 3.65
N THR A 413 14.60 -42.20 3.82
CA THR A 413 14.90 -41.10 2.88
C THR A 413 15.18 -41.58 1.46
N GLU A 414 15.81 -42.74 1.32
CA GLU A 414 16.15 -43.39 0.05
C GLU A 414 14.93 -43.76 -0.81
N GLU A 415 13.73 -43.83 -0.23
CA GLU A 415 12.50 -44.09 -0.98
C GLU A 415 11.98 -42.85 -1.72
N HIS A 416 12.44 -41.65 -1.35
CA HIS A 416 12.07 -40.43 -2.04
C HIS A 416 12.77 -40.36 -3.40
N GLU A 417 12.01 -40.17 -4.48
CA GLU A 417 12.51 -40.27 -5.85
C GLU A 417 13.65 -39.29 -6.12
N GLY A 418 13.58 -38.10 -5.51
CA GLY A 418 14.62 -37.09 -5.66
C GLY A 418 15.89 -37.35 -4.86
N TYR A 419 15.77 -37.94 -3.67
CA TYR A 419 16.92 -38.31 -2.85
C TYR A 419 17.64 -39.52 -3.46
N ALA A 420 16.84 -40.53 -3.87
CA ALA A 420 17.30 -41.71 -4.58
C ALA A 420 18.07 -41.36 -5.87
N GLU A 421 17.60 -40.36 -6.63
CA GLU A 421 18.30 -39.91 -7.83
C GLU A 421 19.70 -39.38 -7.48
N ILE A 422 19.82 -38.53 -6.45
CA ILE A 422 21.13 -37.99 -6.01
C ILE A 422 22.06 -39.10 -5.53
N LEU A 423 21.54 -40.02 -4.72
CA LEU A 423 22.30 -41.12 -4.15
C LEU A 423 22.92 -42.01 -5.25
N ASN A 424 22.10 -42.39 -6.22
CA ASN A 424 22.46 -43.31 -7.29
C ASN A 424 23.18 -42.64 -8.48
N ASP A 425 23.26 -41.30 -8.51
CA ASP A 425 23.90 -40.57 -9.60
C ASP A 425 25.42 -40.73 -9.55
N MET A 426 25.96 -41.52 -10.46
CA MET A 426 27.41 -41.76 -10.55
C MET A 426 28.18 -40.60 -11.17
N SER A 427 27.50 -39.62 -11.78
CA SER A 427 28.14 -38.43 -12.35
C SER A 427 28.61 -37.44 -11.29
N ILE A 428 27.99 -37.45 -10.11
CA ILE A 428 28.28 -36.50 -9.03
C ILE A 428 29.48 -36.98 -8.24
N HIS A 429 30.49 -36.10 -8.11
CA HIS A 429 31.68 -36.40 -7.33
C HIS A 429 31.32 -36.78 -5.87
N PRO A 430 31.93 -37.82 -5.26
CA PRO A 430 31.55 -38.31 -3.93
C PRO A 430 31.47 -37.24 -2.83
N LYS A 431 32.44 -36.31 -2.82
CA LYS A 431 32.45 -35.16 -1.88
C LYS A 431 31.23 -34.24 -2.08
N ALA A 432 30.93 -33.87 -3.34
CA ALA A 432 29.79 -33.02 -3.66
C ALA A 432 28.46 -33.73 -3.38
N LYS A 433 28.39 -35.04 -3.66
CA LYS A 433 27.22 -35.88 -3.39
C LYS A 433 26.85 -35.86 -1.92
N GLN A 434 27.81 -35.99 -1.01
CA GLN A 434 27.56 -35.95 0.42
C GLN A 434 26.86 -34.63 0.82
N MET A 435 27.44 -33.48 0.45
CA MET A 435 26.82 -32.18 0.76
C MET A 435 25.47 -31.98 0.07
N PHE A 436 25.28 -32.56 -1.12
CA PHE A 436 23.99 -32.52 -1.83
C PHE A 436 22.92 -33.29 -1.06
N LEU A 437 23.20 -34.53 -0.65
CA LEU A 437 22.29 -35.34 0.16
C LEU A 437 21.95 -34.64 1.49
N GLU A 438 22.96 -34.08 2.17
CA GLU A 438 22.76 -33.31 3.40
C GLU A 438 21.84 -32.09 3.20
N MET A 439 22.08 -31.30 2.15
CA MET A 439 21.22 -30.17 1.79
C MET A 439 19.80 -30.63 1.45
N TYR A 440 19.68 -31.70 0.66
CA TYR A 440 18.39 -32.20 0.20
C TYR A 440 17.54 -32.69 1.37
N GLU A 441 18.13 -33.50 2.26
CA GLU A 441 17.50 -34.01 3.46
C GLU A 441 17.00 -32.88 4.37
N GLN A 442 17.79 -31.82 4.54
CA GLN A 442 17.42 -30.70 5.42
C GLN A 442 16.36 -29.79 4.81
N GLU A 443 16.48 -29.46 3.52
CA GLU A 443 15.73 -28.35 2.92
C GLU A 443 14.48 -28.79 2.15
N ALA A 444 14.40 -30.06 1.68
CA ALA A 444 13.23 -30.56 0.95
C ALA A 444 12.04 -30.93 1.86
N GLN A 445 12.22 -30.91 3.19
CA GLN A 445 11.15 -31.14 4.17
C GLN A 445 10.16 -29.97 4.30
N VAL A 446 10.47 -28.83 3.68
CA VAL A 446 9.61 -27.65 3.62
C VAL A 446 9.31 -27.34 2.16
N SER A 447 8.08 -26.93 1.86
CA SER A 447 7.69 -26.60 0.49
C SER A 447 8.49 -25.39 -0.04
N LEU A 448 9.20 -25.60 -1.15
CA LEU A 448 9.96 -24.56 -1.87
C LEU A 448 9.10 -23.86 -2.92
N THR A 449 7.88 -24.33 -3.12
CA THR A 449 6.91 -23.84 -4.11
C THR A 449 5.60 -23.40 -3.45
N GLU A 450 5.66 -23.00 -2.17
CA GLU A 450 4.55 -22.41 -1.42
C GLU A 450 4.27 -20.96 -1.87
N TYR A 451 3.74 -20.84 -3.07
CA TYR A 451 3.45 -19.57 -3.72
C TYR A 451 2.32 -18.79 -3.03
N ILE A 452 1.26 -19.50 -2.60
CA ILE A 452 0.09 -18.93 -1.93
C ILE A 452 0.01 -19.47 -0.50
N THR A 453 0.11 -18.57 0.48
CA THR A 453 -0.11 -18.87 1.90
C THR A 453 -1.47 -18.34 2.34
N LEU A 454 -1.98 -18.77 3.50
CA LEU A 454 -3.24 -18.27 4.07
C LEU A 454 -3.27 -16.71 4.15
N PRO A 455 -2.25 -16.01 4.70
CA PRO A 455 -2.21 -14.55 4.68
C PRO A 455 -2.29 -13.94 3.27
N LYS A 456 -1.64 -14.58 2.27
CA LYS A 456 -1.73 -14.13 0.87
C LYS A 456 -3.15 -14.31 0.33
N ALA A 457 -3.82 -15.43 0.64
CA ALA A 457 -5.17 -15.71 0.16
C ALA A 457 -6.22 -14.74 0.73
N VAL A 458 -6.10 -14.42 2.02
CA VAL A 458 -6.92 -13.41 2.71
C VAL A 458 -6.65 -12.03 2.08
N LEU A 459 -5.40 -11.57 2.05
CA LEU A 459 -5.05 -10.27 1.45
C LEU A 459 -5.49 -10.17 -0.02
N MET A 460 -5.40 -11.25 -0.78
CA MET A 460 -5.83 -11.29 -2.18
C MET A 460 -7.33 -11.12 -2.32
N SER A 461 -8.13 -11.71 -1.43
CA SER A 461 -9.59 -11.52 -1.40
C SER A 461 -9.95 -10.05 -1.19
N PHE A 462 -9.27 -9.39 -0.25
CA PHE A 462 -9.42 -7.95 -0.03
C PHE A 462 -8.97 -7.12 -1.22
N ARG A 463 -7.81 -7.44 -1.81
CA ARG A 463 -7.27 -6.70 -2.96
C ARG A 463 -8.15 -6.83 -4.20
N TRP A 464 -8.70 -8.02 -4.47
CA TRP A 464 -9.61 -8.22 -5.59
C TRP A 464 -10.88 -7.40 -5.43
N ALA A 465 -11.44 -7.37 -4.22
CA ALA A 465 -12.56 -6.53 -3.86
C ALA A 465 -12.26 -5.04 -4.06
N LEU A 466 -11.14 -4.56 -3.51
CA LEU A 466 -10.74 -3.14 -3.56
C LEU A 466 -10.41 -2.66 -4.99
N GLU A 467 -9.76 -3.50 -5.80
CA GLU A 467 -9.40 -3.15 -7.18
C GLU A 467 -10.56 -3.34 -8.17
N GLY A 468 -11.70 -3.87 -7.74
CA GLY A 468 -12.86 -4.04 -8.61
C GLY A 468 -12.81 -5.28 -9.49
N VAL A 469 -12.10 -6.35 -9.13
CA VAL A 469 -12.00 -7.55 -9.95
C VAL A 469 -13.37 -8.22 -10.03
N GLY A 470 -13.92 -8.38 -11.24
CA GLY A 470 -15.23 -9.00 -11.46
C GLY A 470 -15.23 -10.50 -11.23
N ALA A 471 -15.06 -10.94 -9.98
CA ALA A 471 -15.12 -12.32 -9.51
C ALA A 471 -16.13 -12.41 -8.37
N LEU A 472 -16.46 -13.64 -7.95
CA LEU A 472 -17.29 -13.87 -6.76
C LEU A 472 -16.59 -13.35 -5.49
N PRO A 473 -17.35 -12.93 -4.45
CA PRO A 473 -16.82 -12.55 -3.15
C PRO A 473 -15.87 -13.62 -2.60
N TYR A 474 -14.76 -13.24 -1.95
CA TYR A 474 -13.81 -14.19 -1.35
C TYR A 474 -13.18 -15.25 -2.29
N THR A 475 -13.28 -15.09 -3.62
CA THR A 475 -12.75 -16.07 -4.59
C THR A 475 -11.33 -16.55 -4.28
N PRO A 476 -10.33 -15.68 -3.98
CA PRO A 476 -8.98 -16.15 -3.67
C PRO A 476 -8.90 -17.07 -2.45
N TYR A 477 -9.58 -16.73 -1.34
CA TYR A 477 -9.59 -17.55 -0.14
C TYR A 477 -10.24 -18.92 -0.38
N VAL A 478 -11.43 -18.94 -0.97
CA VAL A 478 -12.18 -20.17 -1.25
C VAL A 478 -11.39 -21.10 -2.18
N LEU A 479 -10.81 -20.55 -3.25
CA LEU A 479 -9.98 -21.33 -4.16
C LEU A 479 -8.75 -21.92 -3.48
N TYR A 480 -8.09 -21.16 -2.61
CA TYR A 480 -6.93 -21.63 -1.87
C TYR A 480 -7.30 -22.85 -1.01
N LYS A 481 -8.39 -22.78 -0.24
CA LYS A 481 -8.87 -23.88 0.60
C LYS A 481 -9.29 -25.11 -0.21
N GLU A 482 -10.16 -24.94 -1.19
CA GLU A 482 -10.62 -26.04 -2.05
C GLU A 482 -9.47 -26.81 -2.68
N ILE A 483 -8.44 -26.11 -3.17
CA ILE A 483 -7.32 -26.75 -3.87
C ILE A 483 -6.39 -27.50 -2.90
N LEU A 484 -6.25 -27.03 -1.66
CA LEU A 484 -5.55 -27.76 -0.60
C LEU A 484 -6.28 -29.07 -0.25
N GLU A 485 -7.60 -29.04 -0.21
CA GLU A 485 -8.49 -30.21 -0.04
C GLU A 485 -8.53 -31.12 -1.29
N GLY A 486 -7.91 -30.73 -2.40
CA GLY A 486 -7.90 -31.52 -3.64
C GLY A 486 -9.08 -31.27 -4.58
N LYS A 487 -9.94 -30.30 -4.28
CA LYS A 487 -11.10 -29.89 -5.10
C LYS A 487 -10.70 -28.85 -6.16
N GLY A 488 -11.43 -28.82 -7.28
CA GLY A 488 -11.27 -27.76 -8.30
C GLY A 488 -9.97 -27.80 -9.10
N TRP A 489 -9.27 -28.92 -9.16
CA TRP A 489 -8.04 -29.05 -9.93
C TRP A 489 -8.30 -28.94 -11.45
N ILE A 490 -7.40 -28.25 -12.14
CA ILE A 490 -7.37 -28.16 -13.61
C ILE A 490 -6.02 -28.64 -14.15
N PRO A 491 -5.98 -29.14 -15.40
CA PRO A 491 -4.73 -29.52 -16.03
C PRO A 491 -3.72 -28.36 -16.07
N MET A 492 -2.46 -28.64 -15.73
CA MET A 492 -1.38 -27.66 -15.83
C MET A 492 -1.22 -27.19 -17.28
N PRO A 493 -0.81 -25.94 -17.51
CA PRO A 493 -0.67 -25.43 -18.86
C PRO A 493 0.51 -26.09 -19.58
N LYS A 494 0.45 -26.06 -20.91
CA LYS A 494 1.53 -26.60 -21.76
C LYS A 494 2.84 -25.83 -21.59
N LEU A 495 3.96 -26.53 -21.65
CA LEU A 495 5.29 -25.94 -21.83
C LEU A 495 5.40 -25.28 -23.21
N ASN A 496 6.35 -24.36 -23.37
CA ASN A 496 6.64 -23.77 -24.68
C ASN A 496 7.10 -24.83 -25.69
N SER A 497 7.81 -25.87 -25.25
CA SER A 497 8.25 -27.01 -26.06
C SER A 497 7.08 -27.87 -26.56
N GLU A 498 5.94 -27.86 -25.87
CA GLU A 498 4.74 -28.64 -26.22
C GLU A 498 3.77 -27.86 -27.14
N MET A 499 4.10 -26.61 -27.47
CA MET A 499 3.29 -25.79 -28.37
C MET A 499 3.52 -26.23 -29.81
N PRO A 500 2.48 -26.24 -30.68
CA PRO A 500 2.62 -26.62 -32.08
C PRO A 500 3.37 -25.58 -32.93
N TYR A 501 3.87 -24.51 -32.31
CA TYR A 501 4.58 -23.42 -32.94
C TYR A 501 5.72 -22.93 -32.02
N ALA A 502 6.79 -22.42 -32.62
CA ALA A 502 7.89 -21.81 -31.87
C ALA A 502 7.43 -20.51 -31.18
N VAL A 503 7.53 -20.47 -29.86
CA VAL A 503 7.20 -19.27 -29.08
C VAL A 503 8.29 -18.22 -29.28
N GLN A 504 7.91 -17.04 -29.78
CA GLN A 504 8.82 -15.93 -30.04
C GLN A 504 8.32 -14.65 -29.37
N LEU A 505 9.25 -13.78 -28.96
CA LEU A 505 8.92 -12.45 -28.44
C LEU A 505 8.28 -11.60 -29.53
N LYS A 506 7.02 -11.20 -29.30
CA LYS A 506 6.33 -10.25 -30.16
C LYS A 506 6.24 -8.90 -29.46
N PRO A 507 6.61 -7.78 -30.11
CA PRO A 507 6.34 -6.45 -29.58
C PRO A 507 4.84 -6.31 -29.37
N THR A 508 4.40 -6.25 -28.11
CA THR A 508 2.98 -6.14 -27.82
C THR A 508 2.58 -4.68 -27.99
N LYS A 509 1.84 -4.35 -29.04
CA LYS A 509 1.28 -3.00 -29.23
C LYS A 509 0.55 -2.59 -27.95
N ILE A 510 0.82 -1.38 -27.47
CA ILE A 510 0.08 -0.83 -26.34
C ILE A 510 -1.30 -0.48 -26.88
N GLU A 511 -2.30 -1.29 -26.52
CA GLU A 511 -3.70 -0.96 -26.82
C GLU A 511 -4.06 0.37 -26.16
N GLU A 512 -4.79 1.20 -26.89
CA GLU A 512 -5.27 2.47 -26.37
C GLU A 512 -6.38 2.24 -25.34
N SER A 513 -6.40 3.05 -24.30
CA SER A 513 -7.50 3.11 -23.34
C SER A 513 -8.82 3.47 -24.02
N ILE A 514 -9.95 3.12 -23.40
CA ILE A 514 -11.28 3.46 -23.90
C ILE A 514 -11.98 4.34 -22.86
N PRO A 515 -12.27 5.62 -23.18
CA PRO A 515 -13.15 6.45 -22.38
C PRO A 515 -14.61 6.01 -22.56
N VAL A 516 -15.35 5.97 -21.45
CA VAL A 516 -16.77 5.66 -21.38
C VAL A 516 -17.48 6.81 -20.66
N ARG A 517 -18.58 7.30 -21.26
CA ARG A 517 -19.41 8.36 -20.68
C ARG A 517 -20.19 7.86 -19.49
N MET A 518 -20.27 8.70 -18.46
CA MET A 518 -21.10 8.48 -17.28
C MET A 518 -22.39 9.30 -17.28
N TYR A 519 -22.39 10.41 -18.00
CA TYR A 519 -23.53 11.31 -18.14
C TYR A 519 -24.03 11.34 -19.58
N ASN A 520 -25.23 11.88 -19.76
CA ASN A 520 -25.79 12.09 -21.10
C ASN A 520 -25.01 13.18 -21.86
N GLU A 521 -25.19 13.22 -23.18
CA GLU A 521 -24.50 14.19 -24.05
C GLU A 521 -24.86 15.64 -23.72
N ALA A 522 -26.10 15.88 -23.29
CA ALA A 522 -26.55 17.20 -22.86
C ALA A 522 -25.77 17.69 -21.64
N TYR A 523 -25.56 16.83 -20.63
CA TYR A 523 -24.77 17.15 -19.44
C TYR A 523 -23.29 17.39 -19.78
N GLU A 524 -22.69 16.64 -20.71
CA GLU A 524 -21.31 16.96 -21.15
C GLU A 524 -21.22 18.28 -21.93
N LYS A 525 -22.34 18.74 -22.52
CA LYS A 525 -22.42 19.98 -23.30
C LYS A 525 -22.74 21.20 -22.44
N ASP A 526 -23.59 21.04 -21.43
CA ASP A 526 -24.24 22.11 -20.67
C ASP A 526 -23.94 22.04 -19.15
N GLY A 527 -23.45 20.89 -18.66
CA GLY A 527 -23.27 20.55 -17.25
C GLY A 527 -22.05 21.16 -16.59
N PHE A 528 -22.23 21.45 -15.31
CA PHE A 528 -21.47 22.40 -14.51
C PHE A 528 -19.99 22.06 -14.31
N TRP A 529 -19.21 23.13 -14.20
CA TRP A 529 -17.75 23.21 -14.17
C TRP A 529 -17.07 22.68 -12.88
N GLN A 530 -17.80 22.11 -11.92
CA GLN A 530 -17.31 21.94 -10.54
C GLN A 530 -17.60 20.59 -9.87
N ASP A 531 -18.55 19.79 -10.35
CA ASP A 531 -18.96 18.55 -9.68
C ASP A 531 -17.89 17.46 -9.85
N ASP A 532 -17.34 16.97 -8.75
CA ASP A 532 -16.48 15.79 -8.76
C ASP A 532 -17.36 14.55 -8.73
N LEU A 533 -17.16 13.62 -9.68
CA LEU A 533 -17.85 12.32 -9.66
C LEU A 533 -17.69 11.63 -8.30
N MET A 534 -16.54 11.80 -7.64
CA MET A 534 -16.25 11.19 -6.34
C MET A 534 -17.10 11.75 -5.20
N ASP A 535 -17.60 12.98 -5.33
CA ASP A 535 -18.47 13.63 -4.33
C ASP A 535 -19.91 13.07 -4.40
N LEU A 536 -20.26 12.40 -5.50
CA LEU A 536 -21.57 11.76 -5.68
C LEU A 536 -21.67 10.37 -5.04
N TYR A 537 -20.54 9.81 -4.57
CA TYR A 537 -20.58 8.53 -3.89
C TYR A 537 -21.22 8.65 -2.51
N GLN A 538 -22.39 8.03 -2.37
CA GLN A 538 -22.94 7.66 -1.07
C GLN A 538 -22.90 6.13 -1.00
N PRO A 539 -22.28 5.51 0.02
CA PRO A 539 -22.37 4.07 0.24
C PRO A 539 -23.85 3.65 0.26
N ASN A 540 -24.19 2.48 -0.30
CA ASN A 540 -25.60 2.04 -0.28
C ASN A 540 -26.14 1.97 1.15
N VAL A 541 -27.40 2.37 1.30
CA VAL A 541 -28.12 2.43 2.58
C VAL A 541 -28.13 1.08 3.31
N HIS A 542 -28.17 -0.05 2.60
CA HIS A 542 -28.11 -1.40 3.19
C HIS A 542 -26.81 -1.73 3.92
N TYR A 543 -25.70 -1.05 3.63
CA TYR A 543 -24.47 -1.26 4.40
C TYR A 543 -24.56 -0.63 5.79
N ARG A 544 -25.39 0.42 5.95
CA ARG A 544 -25.64 1.06 7.26
C ARG A 544 -26.33 0.12 8.22
N GLU A 545 -27.22 -0.74 7.73
CA GLU A 545 -27.96 -1.74 8.52
C GLU A 545 -27.03 -2.84 9.07
N LEU A 546 -26.07 -3.32 8.27
CA LEU A 546 -25.06 -4.31 8.71
C LEU A 546 -24.00 -3.74 9.67
N ILE A 547 -23.80 -2.41 9.67
CA ILE A 547 -22.86 -1.67 10.52
C ILE A 547 -23.51 -1.30 11.86
N ALA A 548 -24.84 -1.15 11.90
CA ALA A 548 -25.58 -0.71 13.09
C ALA A 548 -25.76 -1.78 14.18
N ASP A 549 -25.52 -3.06 13.88
CA ASP A 549 -25.83 -4.19 14.76
C ASP A 549 -24.77 -4.50 15.87
N MET A 550 -23.81 -3.61 16.15
CA MET A 550 -22.83 -3.87 17.24
C MET A 550 -22.47 -2.62 18.08
N ASP A 551 -23.27 -2.43 19.13
CA ASP A 551 -22.99 -1.92 20.49
C ASP A 551 -21.99 -0.78 20.76
N PHE A 552 -22.55 0.31 21.29
CA PHE A 552 -22.22 0.99 22.56
C PHE A 552 -20.76 1.02 23.04
N ASN A 553 -19.85 1.72 22.34
CA ASN A 553 -18.62 2.17 23.02
C ASN A 553 -18.14 3.56 22.57
N CYS A 554 -18.30 4.54 23.46
CA CYS A 554 -18.03 5.96 23.26
C CYS A 554 -16.56 6.35 23.53
N THR A 555 -15.58 5.46 23.32
CA THR A 555 -14.19 5.64 23.81
C THR A 555 -13.11 5.73 22.72
N ALA A 556 -13.46 6.06 21.47
CA ALA A 556 -12.48 6.12 20.37
C ALA A 556 -11.86 7.53 20.19
N GLN A 557 -10.58 7.69 20.56
CA GLN A 557 -9.78 8.87 20.21
C GLN A 557 -9.57 8.95 18.69
N THR A 558 -10.18 9.94 18.04
CA THR A 558 -9.99 10.20 16.61
C THR A 558 -9.17 11.46 16.38
N GLU A 559 -7.96 11.34 15.85
CA GLU A 559 -7.27 12.46 15.18
C GLU A 559 -7.90 12.72 13.80
N HIS A 560 -9.13 13.23 13.78
CA HIS A 560 -9.57 14.04 12.65
C HIS A 560 -9.22 15.47 12.99
N LYS A 561 -8.27 16.06 12.25
CA LYS A 561 -8.12 17.52 12.25
C LYS A 561 -9.41 18.10 11.68
N SER A 562 -10.40 18.34 12.52
CA SER A 562 -11.47 19.27 12.17
C SER A 562 -10.77 20.55 11.74
N LYS A 563 -11.23 21.16 10.64
CA LYS A 563 -10.62 22.43 10.22
C LYS A 563 -10.94 23.56 11.21
N GLU A 564 -11.88 23.33 12.12
CA GLU A 564 -12.32 24.28 13.14
C GLU A 564 -12.26 23.66 14.55
N ALA A 565 -11.74 24.43 15.50
CA ALA A 565 -11.64 24.05 16.90
C ALA A 565 -12.06 25.23 17.77
N PHE A 566 -12.55 24.97 18.99
CA PHE A 566 -13.04 25.98 19.91
C PHE A 566 -12.16 26.01 21.15
N TYR A 567 -11.71 27.20 21.52
CA TYR A 567 -11.19 27.45 22.85
C TYR A 567 -12.37 27.46 23.82
N VAL A 568 -12.40 26.47 24.71
CA VAL A 568 -13.38 26.34 25.77
C VAL A 568 -12.76 26.89 27.04
N ASN A 569 -13.26 28.03 27.50
CA ASN A 569 -12.93 28.54 28.83
C ASN A 569 -13.96 27.99 29.81
N GLY A 570 -13.51 27.43 30.92
CA GLY A 570 -14.38 26.81 31.91
C GLY A 570 -13.61 26.38 33.14
N THR A 571 -14.35 26.00 34.18
CA THR A 571 -13.79 25.44 35.41
C THR A 571 -13.86 23.91 35.34
N LEU A 572 -12.82 23.24 35.85
CA LEU A 572 -12.85 21.79 35.98
C LEU A 572 -13.67 21.42 37.21
N ASP A 573 -14.52 20.43 37.05
CA ASP A 573 -15.14 19.72 38.15
C ASP A 573 -14.52 18.32 38.23
N VAL A 574 -14.02 17.96 39.40
CA VAL A 574 -13.20 16.76 39.61
C VAL A 574 -13.80 15.96 40.75
N GLU A 575 -14.33 14.78 40.43
CA GLU A 575 -14.85 13.83 41.40
C GLU A 575 -13.94 12.58 41.43
N VAL A 576 -13.65 12.07 42.64
CA VAL A 576 -12.81 10.89 42.86
C VAL A 576 -13.63 9.82 43.55
N TYR A 577 -13.74 8.64 42.96
CA TYR A 577 -14.51 7.53 43.54
C TYR A 577 -13.68 6.76 44.56
N LYS A 578 -14.15 6.76 45.82
CA LYS A 578 -13.55 5.96 46.90
C LYS A 578 -14.06 4.51 46.83
N GLY A 579 -13.53 3.71 45.91
CA GLY A 579 -13.89 2.30 45.79
C GLY A 579 -12.94 1.46 44.94
N ALA A 580 -12.23 0.53 45.59
CA ALA A 580 -11.48 -0.61 45.03
C ALA A 580 -10.19 -0.32 44.21
N CYS A 581 -9.10 0.07 44.89
CA CYS A 581 -7.74 -0.09 44.34
C CYS A 581 -7.20 -1.52 44.60
N THR A 582 -7.37 -2.43 43.64
CA THR A 582 -6.55 -3.65 43.51
C THR A 582 -5.82 -3.64 42.18
N TRP A 583 -4.63 -3.03 42.15
CA TRP A 583 -3.48 -3.16 41.22
C TRP A 583 -3.67 -3.40 39.70
N ALA A 584 -4.88 -3.34 39.13
CA ALA A 584 -5.13 -3.54 37.70
C ALA A 584 -6.49 -2.98 37.23
N LEU A 585 -6.84 -1.74 37.60
CA LEU A 585 -7.92 -1.00 36.95
C LEU A 585 -7.31 0.18 36.19
N ASP A 586 -7.69 0.33 34.91
CA ASP A 586 -7.38 1.51 34.11
C ASP A 586 -7.85 2.76 34.87
N ALA A 587 -7.10 3.86 34.79
CA ALA A 587 -7.40 5.11 35.51
C ALA A 587 -8.79 5.71 35.19
N ASP A 588 -9.50 5.12 34.23
CA ASP A 588 -10.79 5.50 33.68
C ASP A 588 -11.96 5.37 34.66
N GLU A 589 -11.83 4.54 35.70
CA GLU A 589 -12.93 4.28 36.67
C GLU A 589 -12.75 4.99 38.02
N LEU A 590 -11.61 5.66 38.25
CA LEU A 590 -11.26 6.21 39.57
C LEU A 590 -11.55 7.71 39.70
N ILE A 591 -11.58 8.45 38.59
CA ILE A 591 -11.86 9.89 38.56
C ILE A 591 -12.80 10.26 37.42
N THR A 592 -13.74 11.16 37.69
CA THR A 592 -14.50 11.86 36.65
C THR A 592 -14.04 13.31 36.62
N VAL A 593 -13.65 13.80 35.43
CA VAL A 593 -13.27 15.19 35.24
C VAL A 593 -14.16 15.80 34.16
N ASN A 594 -15.03 16.70 34.58
CA ASN A 594 -15.94 17.43 33.71
C ASN A 594 -15.42 18.85 33.53
N LEU A 595 -15.46 19.39 32.31
CA LEU A 595 -15.19 20.81 32.08
C LEU A 595 -16.53 21.53 32.00
N LEU A 596 -16.84 22.35 33.00
CA LEU A 596 -18.01 23.23 32.99
C LEU A 596 -17.68 24.45 32.13
N PRO A 597 -18.19 24.53 30.88
CA PRO A 597 -17.82 25.60 29.98
C PRO A 597 -18.52 26.90 30.42
N GLU A 598 -17.76 28.00 30.49
CA GLU A 598 -18.28 29.35 30.71
C GLU A 598 -18.41 30.12 29.39
N SER A 599 -17.51 29.87 28.44
CA SER A 599 -17.60 30.45 27.09
C SER A 599 -16.88 29.60 26.05
N TYR A 600 -17.42 29.61 24.83
CA TYR A 600 -16.77 29.04 23.66
C TYR A 600 -16.17 30.15 22.81
N LYS A 601 -14.97 29.93 22.26
CA LYS A 601 -14.35 30.87 21.32
C LYS A 601 -13.77 30.13 20.12
N SER A 602 -14.27 30.38 18.92
CA SER A 602 -13.74 29.74 17.70
C SER A 602 -12.27 30.11 17.49
N LYS A 603 -11.46 29.13 17.09
CA LYS A 603 -10.03 29.31 16.77
C LYS A 603 -9.84 30.09 15.48
N ALA A 604 -10.65 29.83 14.44
CA ALA A 604 -10.46 30.49 13.15
C ALA A 604 -11.00 31.91 13.11
N THR A 605 -12.15 32.16 13.75
CA THR A 605 -12.82 33.47 13.69
C THR A 605 -12.57 34.32 14.93
N GLY A 606 -12.24 33.70 16.06
CA GLY A 606 -12.15 34.37 17.36
C GLY A 606 -13.50 34.74 17.98
N LYS A 607 -14.63 34.37 17.35
CA LYS A 607 -15.99 34.66 17.83
C LYS A 607 -16.26 33.95 19.16
N LYS A 608 -16.78 34.69 20.14
CA LYS A 608 -17.30 34.11 21.39
C LYS A 608 -18.75 33.66 21.18
N VAL A 609 -19.08 32.46 21.62
CA VAL A 609 -20.42 31.87 21.55
C VAL A 609 -20.85 31.48 22.96
N ALA A 610 -22.09 31.83 23.33
CA ALA A 610 -22.65 31.50 24.63
C ALA A 610 -22.87 29.99 24.76
N VAL A 611 -22.59 29.44 25.94
CA VAL A 611 -22.60 27.99 26.19
C VAL A 611 -23.97 27.37 25.95
N LYS A 612 -25.02 28.09 26.37
CA LYS A 612 -26.43 27.74 26.12
C LYS A 612 -26.78 27.46 24.65
N ARG A 613 -26.01 27.98 23.69
CA ARG A 613 -26.24 27.82 22.23
C ARG A 613 -25.50 26.63 21.62
N LEU A 614 -24.56 26.01 22.34
CA LEU A 614 -23.75 24.90 21.87
C LEU A 614 -23.82 23.70 22.82
N LYS A 615 -24.94 23.51 23.52
CA LYS A 615 -25.17 22.37 24.43
C LYS A 615 -24.89 21.01 23.77
N ALA A 616 -25.17 20.87 22.47
CA ALA A 616 -24.92 19.64 21.74
C ALA A 616 -23.44 19.19 21.79
N VAL A 617 -22.48 20.09 22.07
CA VAL A 617 -21.03 19.84 22.10
C VAL A 617 -20.54 19.32 23.46
N GLU A 618 -21.36 19.38 24.51
CA GLU A 618 -20.98 19.05 25.90
C GLU A 618 -20.30 17.68 26.04
N GLY A 619 -20.88 16.63 25.45
CA GLY A 619 -20.26 15.30 25.47
C GLY A 619 -18.93 15.17 24.72
N GLU A 620 -18.67 15.98 23.68
CA GLU A 620 -17.35 16.00 23.00
C GLU A 620 -16.27 16.69 23.86
N ILE A 621 -16.69 17.63 24.70
CA ILE A 621 -15.81 18.35 25.62
C ILE A 621 -15.43 17.44 26.80
N GLU A 622 -16.41 16.75 27.38
CA GLU A 622 -16.19 15.75 28.44
C GLU A 622 -15.24 14.64 27.97
N GLU A 623 -15.43 14.13 26.75
CA GLU A 623 -14.54 13.12 26.15
C GLU A 623 -13.12 13.67 25.95
N TYR A 624 -12.97 14.89 25.42
CA TYR A 624 -11.66 15.51 25.21
C TYR A 624 -10.91 15.72 26.54
N VAL A 625 -11.59 16.22 27.56
CA VAL A 625 -11.01 16.52 28.88
C VAL A 625 -10.60 15.23 29.57
N SER A 626 -11.46 14.20 29.53
CA SER A 626 -11.14 12.86 30.04
C SER A 626 -9.86 12.32 29.40
N ASN A 627 -9.71 12.47 28.08
CA ASN A 627 -8.50 12.02 27.37
C ASN A 627 -7.24 12.83 27.69
N LEU A 628 -7.36 14.14 27.86
CA LEU A 628 -6.26 15.00 28.26
C LEU A 628 -5.75 14.61 29.66
N VAL A 629 -6.68 14.40 30.60
CA VAL A 629 -6.38 13.97 31.96
C VAL A 629 -5.72 12.58 31.98
N ARG A 630 -6.19 11.62 31.17
CA ARG A 630 -5.52 10.31 30.99
C ARG A 630 -4.06 10.45 30.56
N GLY A 631 -3.79 11.35 29.61
CA GLY A 631 -2.44 11.63 29.14
C GLY A 631 -1.56 12.19 30.27
N LEU A 632 -2.07 13.14 31.03
CA LEU A 632 -1.36 13.76 32.15
C LEU A 632 -1.11 12.76 33.29
N VAL A 633 -2.08 11.93 33.68
CA VAL A 633 -1.91 10.89 34.71
C VAL A 633 -0.82 9.87 34.32
N LYS A 634 -0.72 9.54 33.02
CA LYS A 634 0.30 8.59 32.52
C LYS A 634 1.70 9.19 32.43
N GLN A 635 1.81 10.48 32.10
CA GLN A 635 3.08 11.13 31.75
C GLN A 635 3.66 11.99 32.88
N ASP A 636 2.81 12.50 33.78
CA ASP A 636 3.20 13.43 34.84
C ASP A 636 3.22 12.74 36.23
N PRO A 637 4.41 12.55 36.83
CA PRO A 637 4.54 11.92 38.14
C PRO A 637 3.85 12.69 39.27
N ALA A 638 3.73 14.01 39.19
CA ALA A 638 3.11 14.84 40.21
C ALA A 638 1.59 14.68 40.21
N VAL A 639 0.96 14.66 39.03
CA VAL A 639 -0.47 14.36 38.85
C VAL A 639 -0.80 12.98 39.39
N ARG A 640 0.02 11.98 39.03
CA ARG A 640 -0.16 10.60 39.52
C ARG A 640 -0.04 10.50 41.04
N SER A 641 0.91 11.23 41.64
CA SER A 641 1.09 11.23 43.10
C SER A 641 -0.09 11.90 43.81
N ALA A 642 -0.53 13.07 43.34
CA ALA A 642 -1.67 13.79 43.90
C ALA A 642 -2.96 12.97 43.81
N LEU A 643 -3.17 12.26 42.70
CA LEU A 643 -4.29 11.35 42.51
C LEU A 643 -4.30 10.23 43.57
N MET A 644 -3.16 9.58 43.79
CA MET A 644 -3.07 8.50 44.79
C MET A 644 -3.31 9.02 46.22
N SER A 645 -2.88 10.25 46.52
CA SER A 645 -3.16 10.91 47.80
C SER A 645 -4.64 11.28 47.97
N ALA A 646 -5.30 11.77 46.91
CA ALA A 646 -6.72 12.10 46.93
C ALA A 646 -7.59 10.84 47.16
N ILE A 647 -7.23 9.71 46.56
CA ILE A 647 -7.88 8.40 46.80
C ILE A 647 -7.70 7.96 48.25
N ALA A 648 -6.56 8.27 48.88
CA ALA A 648 -6.26 7.91 50.27
C ALA A 648 -7.04 8.73 51.32
N GLY A 649 -7.75 9.79 50.92
CA GLY A 649 -8.98 10.18 51.61
C GLY A 649 -9.12 11.61 52.13
N GLY A 650 -8.23 12.56 51.85
CA GLY A 650 -8.37 13.93 52.33
C GLY A 650 -8.91 14.94 51.30
N GLU A 651 -9.76 15.88 51.76
CA GLU A 651 -10.35 16.95 50.92
C GLU A 651 -9.31 18.00 50.47
N VAL A 652 -8.22 18.16 51.22
CA VAL A 652 -7.15 19.11 50.89
C VAL A 652 -6.36 18.63 49.66
N GLU A 653 -6.18 17.31 49.55
CA GLU A 653 -5.45 16.61 48.50
C GLU A 653 -6.26 16.56 47.19
N LEU A 654 -7.60 16.52 47.28
CA LEU A 654 -8.48 16.69 46.11
C LEU A 654 -8.35 18.10 45.52
N ASN A 655 -8.27 19.13 46.37
CA ASN A 655 -8.07 20.50 45.93
C ASN A 655 -6.68 20.71 45.31
N GLU A 656 -5.64 20.05 45.84
CA GLU A 656 -4.29 20.09 45.25
C GLU A 656 -4.27 19.41 43.87
N LEU A 657 -4.92 18.26 43.72
CA LEU A 657 -5.09 17.60 42.42
C LEU A 657 -5.84 18.49 41.42
N LYS A 658 -6.91 19.15 41.87
CA LYS A 658 -7.71 20.06 41.04
C LYS A 658 -6.88 21.24 40.53
N LEU A 659 -6.14 21.90 41.42
CA LEU A 659 -5.25 23.02 41.06
C LEU A 659 -4.14 22.59 40.09
N LEU A 660 -3.55 21.42 40.31
CA LEU A 660 -2.49 20.89 39.45
C LEU A 660 -3.03 20.56 38.05
N LEU A 661 -4.21 19.95 37.95
CA LEU A 661 -4.88 19.70 36.68
C LEU A 661 -5.24 21.02 35.97
N GLU A 662 -5.76 22.02 36.68
CA GLU A 662 -6.09 23.34 36.12
C GLU A 662 -4.85 24.07 35.55
N ASP A 663 -3.69 23.97 36.22
CA ASP A 663 -2.45 24.60 35.77
C ASP A 663 -1.84 23.86 34.55
N LEU A 664 -1.77 22.54 34.60
CA LEU A 664 -1.17 21.71 33.54
C LEU A 664 -2.03 21.61 32.28
N THR A 665 -3.36 21.71 32.41
CA THR A 665 -4.27 21.73 31.26
C THR A 665 -4.34 23.10 30.56
N LEU A 666 -3.63 24.12 31.08
CA LEU A 666 -3.59 25.50 30.57
C LEU A 666 -4.98 26.18 30.52
N LEU A 667 -5.92 25.73 31.35
CA LEU A 667 -7.29 26.25 31.40
C LEU A 667 -7.39 27.64 32.03
N ASN A 668 -6.35 28.08 32.76
CA ASN A 668 -6.26 29.44 33.31
C ASN A 668 -6.13 30.51 32.20
N GLY A 669 -7.28 31.04 31.76
CA GLY A 669 -7.41 32.25 30.93
C GLY A 669 -7.11 32.09 29.43
N ARG A 670 -6.64 30.91 28.96
CA ARG A 670 -6.38 30.64 27.52
C ARG A 670 -7.35 29.63 26.88
N GLY A 671 -8.04 28.81 27.68
CA GLY A 671 -9.06 27.84 27.26
C GLY A 671 -8.50 26.55 26.64
N ALA A 672 -9.19 25.43 26.85
CA ALA A 672 -8.86 24.15 26.22
C ALA A 672 -9.29 24.16 24.76
N LEU A 673 -8.40 23.73 23.85
CA LEU A 673 -8.75 23.66 22.44
C LEU A 673 -9.49 22.35 22.14
N VAL A 674 -10.81 22.42 22.01
CA VAL A 674 -11.68 21.29 21.68
C VAL A 674 -11.97 21.28 20.18
N GLU A 675 -11.59 20.19 19.51
CA GLU A 675 -11.90 19.97 18.10
C GLU A 675 -13.34 19.47 17.95
N ILE A 676 -14.22 20.29 17.40
CA ILE A 676 -15.59 19.87 17.12
C ILE A 676 -15.59 19.11 15.80
N ARG A 677 -15.91 17.81 15.86
CA ARG A 677 -15.69 16.88 14.74
C ARG A 677 -16.60 17.21 13.53
N ALA A 678 -17.71 17.91 13.76
CA ALA A 678 -18.84 18.15 12.85
C ALA A 678 -18.70 19.27 11.79
N LEU A 679 -17.72 20.18 11.89
CA LEU A 679 -17.69 21.41 11.08
C LEU A 679 -16.47 21.51 10.13
N LYS A 680 -16.71 22.04 8.94
CA LYS A 680 -15.71 22.32 7.91
C LYS A 680 -15.82 23.75 7.41
N GLN A 681 -14.70 24.34 6.99
CA GLN A 681 -14.68 25.65 6.34
C GLN A 681 -15.05 25.54 4.85
N LYS A 682 -16.08 26.26 4.44
CA LYS A 682 -16.50 26.50 3.06
C LYS A 682 -16.01 27.88 2.62
N GLU A 683 -15.16 27.90 1.60
CA GLU A 683 -14.69 29.13 0.98
C GLU A 683 -15.77 29.72 0.07
N PHE A 684 -15.97 31.03 0.17
CA PHE A 684 -16.80 31.76 -0.79
C PHE A 684 -16.04 32.95 -1.37
N PRO A 685 -16.31 33.32 -2.63
CA PRO A 685 -15.70 34.50 -3.23
C PRO A 685 -16.13 35.77 -2.46
N ALA A 686 -15.15 36.53 -1.98
CA ALA A 686 -15.35 37.85 -1.40
C ALA A 686 -14.87 38.94 -2.37
N ASP A 687 -14.69 40.18 -1.88
CA ASP A 687 -14.19 41.30 -2.69
C ASP A 687 -12.73 41.12 -3.16
N VAL A 688 -12.18 42.05 -3.93
CA VAL A 688 -10.79 42.05 -4.39
C VAL A 688 -9.89 42.91 -3.50
N ARG A 689 -8.65 42.46 -3.33
CA ARG A 689 -7.56 43.20 -2.69
C ARG A 689 -6.83 44.03 -3.74
N ILE A 690 -6.55 45.29 -3.41
CA ILE A 690 -5.78 46.19 -4.27
C ILE A 690 -4.34 45.66 -4.40
N GLU A 691 -3.73 45.24 -3.31
CA GLU A 691 -2.41 44.60 -3.30
C GLU A 691 -2.51 43.09 -3.57
N GLY A 692 -1.75 42.63 -4.57
CA GLY A 692 -1.76 41.24 -5.02
C GLY A 692 -0.84 40.32 -4.21
N ARG A 693 -1.25 39.07 -4.00
CA ARG A 693 -0.44 38.01 -3.37
C ARG A 693 0.39 37.23 -4.39
N LYS A 694 1.59 36.76 -4.01
CA LYS A 694 2.32 35.76 -4.81
C LYS A 694 1.63 34.40 -4.71
N LYS A 695 1.07 33.92 -5.82
CA LYS A 695 0.53 32.55 -5.96
C LYS A 695 0.99 31.91 -7.26
N SER A 696 1.34 30.63 -7.21
CA SER A 696 1.62 29.80 -8.38
C SER A 696 0.31 29.26 -8.96
N LEU A 697 0.25 29.16 -10.30
CA LEU A 697 -0.90 28.59 -10.99
C LEU A 697 -0.84 27.06 -10.98
N PRO A 698 -1.94 26.36 -10.66
CA PRO A 698 -1.98 24.90 -10.78
C PRO A 698 -1.78 24.42 -12.23
N SER A 699 -1.25 23.22 -12.42
CA SER A 699 -1.19 22.61 -13.76
C SER A 699 -2.58 22.10 -14.18
N GLN A 700 -2.92 22.24 -15.46
CA GLN A 700 -4.18 21.78 -16.05
C GLN A 700 -4.00 20.87 -17.26
N LYS A 701 -2.76 20.64 -17.66
CA LYS A 701 -2.48 19.80 -18.81
C LYS A 701 -2.60 18.35 -18.35
N SER A 702 -3.38 17.55 -19.08
CA SER A 702 -3.29 16.10 -18.93
C SER A 702 -1.93 15.65 -19.42
N GLU A 703 -1.06 15.35 -18.47
CA GLU A 703 0.28 14.90 -18.74
C GLU A 703 0.36 13.41 -18.37
N ARG A 704 1.11 12.66 -19.18
CA ARG A 704 1.63 11.40 -18.69
C ARG A 704 2.64 11.76 -17.62
N ASN A 705 2.33 11.44 -16.37
CA ASN A 705 3.29 11.59 -15.31
C ASN A 705 4.35 10.52 -15.52
N PHE A 706 5.55 10.98 -15.83
CA PHE A 706 6.74 10.16 -15.84
C PHE A 706 7.47 10.43 -14.54
N LYS A 707 7.77 9.37 -13.79
CA LYS A 707 8.68 9.50 -12.66
C LYS A 707 10.02 9.98 -13.24
N ARG A 708 10.58 11.08 -12.75
CA ARG A 708 11.94 11.47 -13.13
C ARG A 708 12.90 10.88 -12.10
N VAL A 709 13.88 10.10 -12.56
CA VAL A 709 14.93 9.55 -11.70
C VAL A 709 16.25 10.09 -12.26
N GLY A 710 16.95 10.92 -11.47
CA GLY A 710 18.18 11.59 -11.90
C GLY A 710 18.00 12.47 -13.15
N GLY A 711 16.89 13.21 -13.25
CA GLY A 711 16.61 14.11 -14.37
C GLY A 711 16.13 13.43 -15.66
N LYS A 712 16.26 12.09 -15.78
CA LYS A 712 15.74 11.32 -16.92
C LYS A 712 14.30 10.86 -16.68
N ILE A 713 13.51 10.90 -17.74
CA ILE A 713 12.12 10.46 -17.78
C ILE A 713 12.07 8.93 -17.68
N ASP A 714 11.54 8.40 -16.58
CA ASP A 714 11.25 6.97 -16.44
C ASP A 714 9.90 6.65 -17.11
N ARG A 715 9.99 6.08 -18.32
CA ARG A 715 8.82 5.76 -19.15
C ARG A 715 8.02 4.55 -18.66
N ARG A 716 8.54 3.80 -17.69
CA ARG A 716 7.97 2.53 -17.20
C ARG A 716 6.67 2.69 -16.41
N LEU A 717 6.52 3.83 -15.73
CA LEU A 717 5.42 4.11 -14.81
C LEU A 717 4.51 5.24 -15.33
N SER A 718 4.32 5.32 -16.65
CA SER A 718 3.48 6.36 -17.22
C SER A 718 2.01 6.14 -16.84
N LYS A 719 1.54 6.86 -15.82
CA LYS A 719 0.12 6.98 -15.51
C LYS A 719 -0.40 8.25 -16.16
N ILE A 720 -1.55 8.16 -16.80
CA ILE A 720 -2.27 9.37 -17.20
C ILE A 720 -2.81 9.97 -15.91
N ARG A 721 -2.37 11.17 -15.57
CA ARG A 721 -2.98 11.94 -14.49
C ARG A 721 -3.82 13.03 -15.15
N PHE A 722 -5.09 13.03 -14.80
CA PHE A 722 -5.97 14.12 -15.15
C PHE A 722 -5.94 15.15 -14.01
N TYR A 723 -6.01 16.42 -14.39
CA TYR A 723 -6.07 17.54 -13.45
C TYR A 723 -7.45 18.15 -13.54
N LYS A 724 -8.03 18.50 -12.39
CA LYS A 724 -9.31 19.22 -12.35
C LYS A 724 -9.12 20.58 -13.03
N PRO A 725 -9.98 20.95 -13.98
CA PRO A 725 -9.92 22.26 -14.59
C PRO A 725 -10.32 23.31 -13.53
N TYR A 726 -9.56 24.39 -13.41
CA TYR A 726 -9.96 25.56 -12.64
C TYR A 726 -10.38 26.68 -13.61
N THR A 727 -11.52 27.31 -13.35
CA THR A 727 -12.06 28.40 -14.18
C THR A 727 -11.55 29.77 -13.75
N GLU A 728 -10.99 29.88 -12.54
CA GLU A 728 -10.42 31.11 -12.01
C GLU A 728 -9.23 31.62 -12.85
N SER A 729 -9.15 32.95 -13.00
CA SER A 729 -8.02 33.60 -13.67
C SER A 729 -6.85 33.82 -12.71
N ALA A 730 -5.62 33.93 -13.23
CA ALA A 730 -4.45 34.24 -12.41
C ALA A 730 -4.60 35.56 -11.65
N LEU A 731 -5.25 36.55 -12.28
CA LEU A 731 -5.52 37.85 -11.66
C LEU A 731 -6.45 37.69 -10.45
N THR A 732 -7.47 36.85 -10.59
CA THR A 732 -8.42 36.52 -9.51
C THR A 732 -7.76 35.75 -8.38
N GLN A 733 -6.81 34.86 -8.67
CA GLN A 733 -6.09 34.14 -7.61
C GLN A 733 -5.15 35.06 -6.81
N VAL A 734 -4.58 36.08 -7.46
CA VAL A 734 -3.66 37.05 -6.86
C VAL A 734 -4.39 38.12 -6.05
N HIS A 735 -5.49 38.65 -6.59
CA HIS A 735 -6.24 39.77 -6.02
C HIS A 735 -7.55 39.35 -5.33
N GLY A 736 -8.14 38.21 -5.68
CA GLY A 736 -9.40 37.76 -5.07
C GLY A 736 -9.22 37.51 -3.58
N ASN A 737 -10.07 38.12 -2.78
CA ASN A 737 -10.25 37.75 -1.38
C ASN A 737 -11.28 36.60 -1.31
N LYS A 738 -11.14 35.78 -0.28
CA LYS A 738 -12.11 34.73 0.02
C LYS A 738 -12.63 34.95 1.42
N GLY A 739 -13.94 34.87 1.57
CA GLY A 739 -14.58 34.73 2.87
C GLY A 739 -14.69 33.24 3.21
N PHE A 740 -14.91 32.97 4.49
CA PHE A 740 -15.04 31.62 5.00
C PHE A 740 -16.31 31.54 5.83
N MET A 741 -17.08 30.49 5.61
CA MET A 741 -18.24 30.14 6.42
C MET A 741 -18.05 28.70 6.90
N LEU A 742 -18.46 28.38 8.12
CA LEU A 742 -18.51 27.02 8.61
C LEU A 742 -19.70 26.29 7.95
N THR A 743 -19.57 25.01 7.64
CA THR A 743 -20.60 24.13 7.08
C THR A 743 -20.48 22.77 7.77
N THR A 744 -21.49 21.92 7.68
CA THR A 744 -21.47 20.56 8.24
C THR A 744 -20.60 19.63 7.41
N ASP A 745 -19.73 18.83 8.06
CA ASP A 745 -18.86 17.87 7.37
C ASP A 745 -19.53 16.49 7.23
N HIS A 746 -20.29 16.30 6.14
CA HIS A 746 -20.94 15.01 5.85
C HIS A 746 -19.97 13.86 5.55
N GLN A 747 -18.72 14.15 5.22
CA GLN A 747 -17.71 13.15 4.87
C GLN A 747 -17.09 12.50 6.12
N LEU A 748 -17.07 13.23 7.24
CA LEU A 748 -16.62 12.75 8.55
C LEU A 748 -17.35 11.47 8.98
N VAL A 749 -18.67 11.39 8.78
CA VAL A 749 -19.49 10.24 9.23
C VAL A 749 -19.00 8.93 8.61
N GLN A 750 -18.66 8.94 7.31
CA GLN A 750 -18.11 7.79 6.61
C GLN A 750 -16.67 7.48 7.04
N ASP A 751 -15.87 8.53 7.30
CA ASP A 751 -14.48 8.36 7.72
C ASP A 751 -14.36 7.84 9.17
N LEU A 752 -15.35 8.11 10.04
CA LEU A 752 -15.41 7.61 11.42
C LEU A 752 -15.70 6.10 11.49
N GLU A 753 -16.68 5.60 10.73
CA GLU A 753 -17.03 4.17 10.66
C GLU A 753 -15.81 3.32 10.28
N VAL A 754 -15.06 3.72 9.25
CA VAL A 754 -13.90 2.97 8.76
C VAL A 754 -12.69 3.06 9.73
N ARG A 755 -12.57 4.12 10.54
CA ARG A 755 -11.49 4.28 11.53
C ARG A 755 -11.70 3.49 12.83
N GLN A 756 -12.94 3.32 13.29
CA GLN A 756 -13.25 2.53 14.49
C GLN A 756 -12.65 1.12 14.40
N TYR A 757 -12.65 0.51 13.20
CA TYR A 757 -12.11 -0.84 12.99
C TYR A 757 -10.58 -0.94 12.94
N ASN A 758 -9.85 0.18 13.05
CA ASN A 758 -8.40 0.23 12.86
C ASN A 758 -7.57 0.29 14.16
N TRP A 759 -8.23 0.33 15.32
CA TRP A 759 -7.64 0.66 16.63
C TRP A 759 -6.93 -0.50 17.35
N THR A 760 -7.15 -1.76 16.94
CA THR A 760 -6.63 -2.94 17.66
C THR A 760 -5.14 -3.26 17.41
N VAL A 761 -4.37 -2.36 16.80
CA VAL A 761 -2.98 -2.63 16.42
C VAL A 761 -2.01 -2.02 17.43
N ASN A 762 -1.40 -2.87 18.27
CA ASN A 762 -0.24 -2.53 19.11
C ASN A 762 0.87 -1.85 18.29
N ASP A 763 1.49 -0.80 18.86
CA ASP A 763 2.50 0.12 18.30
C ASP A 763 3.81 -0.51 17.75
N LYS A 764 3.90 -1.85 17.62
CA LYS A 764 5.11 -2.57 17.22
C LYS A 764 5.09 -3.14 15.79
N ILE A 765 4.02 -2.97 15.02
CA ILE A 765 3.95 -3.51 13.65
C ILE A 765 4.61 -2.57 12.63
N VAL A 766 5.61 -3.09 11.93
CA VAL A 766 6.32 -2.41 10.82
C VAL A 766 5.30 -1.96 9.75
N MET A 767 5.29 -0.66 9.48
CA MET A 767 4.19 0.03 8.79
C MET A 767 4.12 -0.19 7.27
N ASP A 768 3.17 -1.01 6.84
CA ASP A 768 2.67 -1.12 5.46
C ASP A 768 1.36 -0.36 5.26
N ASN A 769 1.02 -0.03 4.01
CA ASN A 769 -0.22 0.67 3.63
C ASN A 769 -1.50 -0.11 4.03
N ILE A 770 -1.45 -1.44 3.94
CA ILE A 770 -2.46 -2.37 4.45
C ILE A 770 -1.73 -3.27 5.44
N MET A 771 -2.22 -3.32 6.65
CA MET A 771 -1.64 -4.01 7.80
C MET A 771 -2.51 -5.22 8.13
N PHE A 772 -1.88 -6.28 8.59
CA PHE A 772 -2.55 -7.43 9.20
C PHE A 772 -1.52 -8.11 10.11
N SER A 773 -1.98 -8.65 11.24
CA SER A 773 -1.15 -9.52 12.07
C SER A 773 -1.32 -10.95 11.60
N THR A 774 -0.22 -11.67 11.41
CA THR A 774 -0.26 -13.10 11.08
C THR A 774 -1.02 -13.89 12.15
N ASP A 775 -0.92 -13.48 13.41
CA ASP A 775 -1.60 -14.15 14.53
C ASP A 775 -3.10 -13.87 14.49
N THR A 776 -3.52 -12.63 14.20
CA THR A 776 -4.95 -12.29 14.02
C THR A 776 -5.55 -12.99 12.79
N ILE A 777 -4.79 -13.13 11.70
CA ILE A 777 -5.27 -13.91 10.54
C ILE A 777 -5.43 -15.38 10.93
N LYS A 778 -4.48 -15.97 11.65
CA LYS A 778 -4.61 -17.37 12.11
C LYS A 778 -5.77 -17.55 13.09
N GLU A 779 -6.02 -16.60 13.98
CA GLU A 779 -7.13 -16.69 14.92
C GLU A 779 -8.48 -16.59 14.20
N ARG A 780 -8.63 -15.62 13.29
CA ARG A 780 -9.92 -15.32 12.66
C ARG A 780 -10.22 -16.13 11.39
N TRP A 781 -9.18 -16.60 10.71
CA TRP A 781 -9.27 -17.36 9.44
C TRP A 781 -8.56 -18.72 9.48
N GLY A 782 -7.80 -19.02 10.54
CA GLY A 782 -7.15 -20.31 10.68
C GLY A 782 -8.17 -21.40 10.88
N ASP A 783 -7.79 -22.60 10.46
CA ASP A 783 -8.67 -23.75 10.53
C ASP A 783 -8.99 -24.06 11.99
N TYR A 784 -10.28 -24.03 12.30
CA TYR A 784 -10.87 -24.86 13.34
C TYR A 784 -10.56 -26.31 12.92
N GLN A 785 -9.50 -26.90 13.48
CA GLN A 785 -9.07 -28.24 13.09
C GLN A 785 -10.12 -29.29 13.51
N GLU A 786 -10.41 -30.18 12.56
CA GLU A 786 -10.71 -31.62 12.72
C GLU A 786 -12.13 -32.19 12.90
N GLU A 787 -13.23 -31.42 12.99
CA GLU A 787 -14.57 -32.08 13.10
C GLU A 787 -15.69 -31.61 12.15
N PHE A 788 -15.45 -30.69 11.21
CA PHE A 788 -16.54 -30.14 10.37
C PHE A 788 -16.46 -30.47 8.88
N GLU A 789 -16.11 -31.71 8.52
CA GLU A 789 -16.10 -32.15 7.11
C GLU A 789 -17.23 -33.12 6.70
N GLU A 790 -18.12 -33.56 7.58
CA GLU A 790 -19.16 -34.54 7.20
C GLU A 790 -20.60 -33.97 7.09
N HIS A 791 -20.90 -32.80 7.68
CA HIS A 791 -22.30 -32.34 7.83
C HIS A 791 -22.73 -31.19 6.91
N VAL A 792 -21.81 -30.42 6.32
CA VAL A 792 -22.18 -29.21 5.53
C VAL A 792 -22.63 -29.55 4.10
N MET A 793 -22.28 -30.73 3.58
CA MET A 793 -22.70 -31.15 2.24
C MET A 793 -24.05 -31.88 2.21
N SER A 794 -24.48 -32.51 3.32
CA SER A 794 -25.77 -33.23 3.38
C SER A 794 -26.96 -32.30 3.67
N ASP A 795 -26.75 -31.20 4.39
CA ASP A 795 -27.83 -30.29 4.81
C ASP A 795 -28.06 -29.10 3.84
N TRP A 796 -27.36 -29.07 2.71
CA TRP A 796 -27.54 -28.01 1.71
C TRP A 796 -28.95 -28.01 1.08
N ASP A 797 -29.72 -29.09 1.20
CA ASP A 797 -31.15 -29.10 0.81
C ASP A 797 -32.10 -28.64 1.93
N VAL A 798 -31.66 -28.63 3.19
CA VAL A 798 -32.46 -28.18 4.35
C VAL A 798 -32.40 -26.65 4.48
N VAL A 799 -31.21 -26.05 4.35
CA VAL A 799 -30.97 -24.59 4.40
C VAL A 799 -31.75 -23.84 3.31
N VAL A 800 -32.10 -24.54 2.23
CA VAL A 800 -32.79 -23.96 1.06
C VAL A 800 -34.30 -23.92 1.25
N ASN A 801 -34.84 -24.75 2.15
CA ASN A 801 -36.27 -24.87 2.38
C ASN A 801 -36.75 -24.16 3.65
N THR A 802 -35.85 -23.72 4.54
CA THR A 802 -36.22 -23.06 5.82
C THR A 802 -36.15 -21.55 5.81
N GLY A 803 -35.94 -20.89 4.67
CA GLY A 803 -36.10 -19.43 4.55
C GLY A 803 -35.32 -18.65 5.61
N GLY A 804 -33.99 -18.77 5.65
CA GLY A 804 -33.12 -17.82 6.36
C GLY A 804 -33.21 -17.76 7.89
N GLU A 805 -34.02 -18.57 8.56
CA GLU A 805 -34.20 -18.49 10.04
C GLU A 805 -33.34 -19.49 10.84
N ALA A 806 -32.46 -20.27 10.20
CA ALA A 806 -31.56 -21.20 10.87
C ALA A 806 -30.06 -20.78 10.80
N LEU A 807 -29.78 -19.48 10.91
CA LEU A 807 -28.42 -18.95 11.08
C LEU A 807 -27.96 -19.16 12.53
N GLY A 808 -27.62 -20.40 12.87
CA GLY A 808 -26.63 -20.66 13.92
C GLY A 808 -25.31 -20.06 13.47
N ARG A 809 -24.93 -18.91 14.03
CA ARG A 809 -23.67 -18.19 13.78
C ARG A 809 -22.50 -19.18 13.77
N SER A 810 -21.88 -19.39 12.62
CA SER A 810 -20.53 -19.94 12.58
C SER A 810 -19.57 -18.81 12.95
N ASP A 811 -19.02 -18.84 14.15
CA ASP A 811 -18.21 -17.77 14.77
C ASP A 811 -16.83 -17.50 14.08
N SER A 812 -16.61 -17.91 12.82
CA SER A 812 -15.35 -17.70 12.10
C SER A 812 -15.53 -17.00 10.74
N MET A 813 -14.59 -16.10 10.42
CA MET A 813 -14.54 -15.38 9.15
C MET A 813 -14.40 -16.33 7.94
N ALA A 814 -13.77 -17.49 8.16
CA ALA A 814 -13.65 -18.57 7.19
C ALA A 814 -15.02 -19.06 6.69
N ALA A 815 -15.93 -19.38 7.61
CA ALA A 815 -17.25 -19.91 7.28
C ALA A 815 -18.11 -18.86 6.56
N LEU A 816 -18.10 -17.61 7.04
CA LEU A 816 -18.77 -16.48 6.37
C LEU A 816 -18.29 -16.31 4.93
N ALA A 817 -16.99 -16.42 4.69
CA ALA A 817 -16.42 -16.29 3.35
C ALA A 817 -16.94 -17.38 2.39
N PHE A 818 -17.02 -18.63 2.86
CA PHE A 818 -17.58 -19.73 2.09
C PHE A 818 -19.08 -19.57 1.83
N GLU A 819 -19.86 -19.24 2.86
CA GLU A 819 -21.30 -19.02 2.74
C GLU A 819 -21.60 -17.92 1.72
N THR A 820 -20.91 -16.78 1.84
CA THR A 820 -21.07 -15.65 0.92
C THR A 820 -20.71 -16.03 -0.51
N TYR A 821 -19.59 -16.74 -0.71
CA TYR A 821 -19.17 -17.20 -2.04
C TYR A 821 -20.21 -18.13 -2.68
N TYR A 822 -20.66 -19.15 -1.96
CA TYR A 822 -21.55 -20.19 -2.50
C TYR A 822 -22.99 -19.70 -2.66
N SER A 823 -23.47 -18.85 -1.75
CA SER A 823 -24.75 -18.16 -1.88
C SER A 823 -24.79 -17.35 -3.17
N GLU A 824 -23.76 -16.53 -3.42
CA GLU A 824 -23.70 -15.71 -4.63
C GLU A 824 -23.52 -16.56 -5.91
N LEU A 825 -22.70 -17.62 -5.85
CA LEU A 825 -22.57 -18.58 -6.94
C LEU A 825 -23.93 -19.19 -7.32
N LYS A 826 -24.72 -19.60 -6.32
CA LYS A 826 -26.06 -20.18 -6.52
C LYS A 826 -27.03 -19.17 -7.11
N THR A 827 -27.04 -17.95 -6.58
CA THR A 827 -27.87 -16.84 -7.10
C THR A 827 -27.56 -16.57 -8.56
N ARG A 828 -26.28 -16.49 -8.94
CA ARG A 828 -25.89 -16.27 -10.34
C ARG A 828 -26.25 -17.42 -11.26
N ARG A 829 -26.11 -18.67 -10.80
CA ARG A 829 -26.54 -19.85 -11.55
C ARG A 829 -28.05 -19.85 -11.79
N ARG A 830 -28.84 -19.56 -10.74
CA ARG A 830 -30.30 -19.45 -10.83
C ARG A 830 -30.74 -18.36 -11.81
N ASN A 831 -30.11 -17.18 -11.73
CA ASN A 831 -30.44 -16.03 -12.56
C ASN A 831 -29.78 -16.04 -13.95
N ARG A 832 -28.94 -17.05 -14.25
CA ARG A 832 -28.14 -17.16 -15.47
C ARG A 832 -27.28 -15.92 -15.74
N THR A 833 -26.80 -15.27 -14.69
CA THR A 833 -25.94 -14.09 -14.79
C THR A 833 -24.45 -14.48 -14.88
N SER A 834 -23.62 -13.53 -15.29
CA SER A 834 -22.18 -13.77 -15.46
C SER A 834 -21.49 -14.07 -14.13
N LEU A 835 -20.70 -15.15 -14.08
CA LEU A 835 -19.79 -15.42 -12.95
C LEU A 835 -18.63 -14.40 -12.86
N TYR A 836 -18.49 -13.55 -13.87
CA TYR A 836 -17.43 -12.55 -13.96
C TYR A 836 -17.92 -11.10 -13.83
N SER A 837 -18.96 -10.88 -13.00
CA SER A 837 -19.41 -9.56 -12.57
C SER A 837 -18.87 -9.24 -11.16
N TYR A 838 -18.67 -7.95 -10.89
CA TYR A 838 -18.20 -7.45 -9.59
C TYR A 838 -19.35 -7.37 -8.59
N ASP A 839 -19.17 -7.93 -7.39
CA ASP A 839 -20.11 -7.83 -6.27
C ASP A 839 -19.39 -7.93 -4.91
N SER A 840 -18.19 -7.38 -4.84
CA SER A 840 -17.28 -7.60 -3.71
C SER A 840 -17.10 -6.37 -2.84
N GLU A 841 -17.99 -5.39 -2.90
CA GLU A 841 -17.89 -4.20 -2.05
C GLU A 841 -18.04 -4.57 -0.55
N LYS A 842 -19.01 -5.45 -0.24
CA LYS A 842 -19.26 -6.03 1.10
C LYS A 842 -18.01 -6.64 1.74
N VAL A 843 -17.20 -7.31 0.91
CA VAL A 843 -15.98 -8.01 1.33
C VAL A 843 -15.00 -7.05 2.00
N ILE A 844 -14.89 -5.81 1.51
CA ILE A 844 -13.93 -4.83 2.03
C ILE A 844 -14.27 -4.52 3.50
N TYR A 845 -15.53 -4.18 3.77
CA TYR A 845 -15.99 -3.80 5.11
C TYR A 845 -15.95 -4.99 6.07
N GLN A 846 -16.45 -6.16 5.65
CA GLN A 846 -16.43 -7.38 6.47
C GLN A 846 -15.01 -7.80 6.84
N MET A 847 -14.06 -7.71 5.91
CA MET A 847 -12.66 -8.06 6.19
C MET A 847 -11.94 -7.05 7.09
N MET A 848 -12.33 -5.77 7.06
CA MET A 848 -11.81 -4.78 8.01
C MET A 848 -12.37 -4.99 9.43
N ARG A 849 -13.66 -5.32 9.53
CA ARG A 849 -14.35 -5.57 10.80
C ARG A 849 -13.91 -6.87 11.46
N GLU A 850 -14.08 -7.98 10.75
CA GLU A 850 -13.93 -9.34 11.27
C GLU A 850 -12.72 -10.06 10.66
N GLY A 851 -12.20 -9.61 9.51
CA GLY A 851 -11.10 -10.29 8.83
C GLY A 851 -9.68 -9.93 9.29
N GLY A 852 -9.49 -9.04 10.28
CA GLY A 852 -8.16 -8.68 10.79
C GLY A 852 -7.31 -7.86 9.80
N ILE A 853 -7.96 -7.12 8.90
CA ILE A 853 -7.30 -6.20 7.96
C ILE A 853 -7.39 -4.76 8.47
N PHE A 854 -6.24 -4.11 8.52
CA PHE A 854 -6.06 -2.76 9.03
C PHE A 854 -5.45 -1.87 7.94
N ILE A 855 -5.65 -0.55 8.02
CA ILE A 855 -5.18 0.42 7.02
C ILE A 855 -4.20 1.39 7.68
N ASN A 856 -3.04 1.64 7.08
CA ASN A 856 -2.12 2.63 7.65
C ASN A 856 -2.77 4.01 7.73
N PRO A 857 -2.69 4.74 8.85
CA PRO A 857 -3.19 6.11 8.93
C PRO A 857 -2.65 7.02 7.81
N LYS A 858 -1.40 6.83 7.39
CA LYS A 858 -0.78 7.60 6.29
C LYS A 858 -1.33 7.25 4.90
N TYR A 859 -1.92 6.06 4.74
CA TYR A 859 -2.52 5.59 3.48
C TYR A 859 -4.04 5.80 3.42
N TYR A 860 -4.63 6.21 4.54
CA TYR A 860 -6.07 6.28 4.74
C TYR A 860 -6.81 7.12 3.68
N GLU A 861 -6.35 8.34 3.42
CA GLU A 861 -6.96 9.21 2.39
C GLU A 861 -6.98 8.55 1.01
N GLN A 862 -5.88 7.85 0.67
CA GLN A 862 -5.76 7.16 -0.60
C GLN A 862 -6.65 5.90 -0.66
N PHE A 863 -6.83 5.22 0.47
CA PHE A 863 -7.74 4.08 0.60
C PHE A 863 -9.20 4.50 0.44
N ILE A 864 -9.65 5.54 1.15
CA ILE A 864 -11.01 6.09 1.02
C ILE A 864 -11.29 6.52 -0.43
N PHE A 865 -10.34 7.18 -1.08
CA PHE A 865 -10.47 7.50 -2.50
C PHE A 865 -10.66 6.25 -3.37
N MET A 866 -9.92 5.17 -3.10
CA MET A 866 -10.05 3.92 -3.85
C MET A 866 -11.40 3.25 -3.61
N LEU A 867 -11.89 3.26 -2.37
CA LEU A 867 -13.21 2.74 -1.99
C LEU A 867 -14.33 3.47 -2.75
N LYS A 868 -14.37 4.80 -2.66
CA LYS A 868 -15.35 5.64 -3.39
C LYS A 868 -15.31 5.40 -4.89
N ARG A 869 -14.11 5.39 -5.46
CA ARG A 869 -13.90 5.12 -6.89
C ARG A 869 -14.45 3.76 -7.30
N THR A 870 -14.11 2.70 -6.56
CA THR A 870 -14.52 1.33 -6.88
C THR A 870 -16.04 1.18 -6.72
N GLY A 871 -16.64 1.75 -5.69
CA GLY A 871 -18.09 1.76 -5.49
C GLY A 871 -18.86 2.48 -6.60
N ILE A 872 -18.45 3.69 -7.02
CA ILE A 872 -19.07 4.39 -8.17
C ILE A 872 -18.95 3.56 -9.45
N MET A 873 -17.77 2.99 -9.70
CA MET A 873 -17.51 2.14 -10.87
C MET A 873 -18.43 0.91 -10.87
N ALA A 874 -18.65 0.30 -9.71
CA ALA A 874 -19.54 -0.83 -9.53
C ALA A 874 -21.00 -0.46 -9.80
N MET A 875 -21.51 0.61 -9.17
CA MET A 875 -22.87 1.11 -9.38
C MET A 875 -23.19 1.40 -10.85
N ARG A 876 -22.19 1.82 -11.62
CA ARG A 876 -22.32 2.12 -13.05
C ARG A 876 -22.03 0.93 -13.97
N GLY A 877 -21.80 -0.27 -13.44
CA GLY A 877 -21.48 -1.46 -14.23
C GLY A 877 -20.14 -1.36 -14.99
N ALA A 878 -19.25 -0.44 -14.60
CA ALA A 878 -18.00 -0.19 -15.33
C ALA A 878 -17.04 -1.39 -15.32
N PHE A 879 -17.25 -2.33 -14.40
CA PHE A 879 -16.48 -3.56 -14.31
C PHE A 879 -16.97 -4.67 -15.25
N ASP A 880 -18.16 -4.55 -15.85
CA ASP A 880 -18.67 -5.53 -16.82
C ASP A 880 -17.84 -5.54 -18.12
N TYR A 881 -17.21 -4.41 -18.45
CA TYR A 881 -16.31 -4.28 -19.60
C TYR A 881 -15.01 -5.09 -19.47
N GLN A 882 -14.62 -5.50 -18.25
CA GLN A 882 -13.33 -6.17 -18.01
C GLN A 882 -13.13 -7.41 -18.88
N ASN A 883 -14.20 -8.18 -19.11
CA ASN A 883 -14.12 -9.46 -19.82
C ASN A 883 -14.52 -9.35 -21.30
N MET A 884 -14.90 -8.16 -21.77
CA MET A 884 -15.32 -7.92 -23.16
C MET A 884 -14.11 -7.74 -24.10
N SER A 885 -14.32 -7.97 -25.40
CA SER A 885 -13.34 -7.60 -26.44
C SER A 885 -13.44 -6.10 -26.75
N ARG A 886 -12.35 -5.52 -27.26
CA ARG A 886 -12.30 -4.12 -27.68
C ARG A 886 -13.43 -3.77 -28.64
N GLU A 887 -13.70 -4.64 -29.61
CA GLU A 887 -14.76 -4.45 -30.60
C GLU A 887 -16.14 -4.41 -29.98
N LYS A 888 -16.40 -5.26 -28.98
CA LYS A 888 -17.69 -5.27 -28.28
C LYS A 888 -17.87 -4.00 -27.45
N ILE A 889 -16.83 -3.52 -26.79
CA ILE A 889 -16.87 -2.28 -26.00
C ILE A 889 -17.12 -1.08 -26.92
N MET A 890 -16.46 -1.01 -28.07
CA MET A 890 -16.62 0.12 -29.01
C MET A 890 -18.01 0.18 -29.68
N LYS A 891 -18.83 -0.87 -29.58
CA LYS A 891 -20.24 -0.84 -30.00
C LYS A 891 -21.15 -0.17 -28.97
N ASP A 892 -20.69 0.00 -27.74
CA ASP A 892 -21.43 0.72 -26.71
C ASP A 892 -21.50 2.22 -27.08
N PRO A 893 -22.71 2.83 -27.15
CA PRO A 893 -22.87 4.25 -27.44
C PRO A 893 -22.15 5.18 -26.45
N ALA A 894 -21.86 4.72 -25.23
CA ALA A 894 -21.13 5.49 -24.24
C ALA A 894 -19.61 5.44 -24.45
N ALA A 895 -19.09 4.44 -25.18
CA ALA A 895 -17.67 4.27 -25.44
C ALA A 895 -17.17 5.14 -26.60
N MET A 896 -15.92 5.60 -26.52
CA MET A 896 -15.30 6.39 -27.59
C MET A 896 -13.80 6.14 -27.71
N THR A 897 -13.19 6.70 -28.76
CA THR A 897 -11.73 6.65 -28.94
C THR A 897 -11.02 7.71 -28.09
N MET A 898 -9.78 7.45 -27.71
CA MET A 898 -8.94 8.47 -27.06
C MET A 898 -8.73 9.70 -27.94
N ALA A 899 -8.71 9.55 -29.26
CA ALA A 899 -8.61 10.67 -30.18
C ALA A 899 -9.83 11.60 -30.05
N LYS A 900 -11.04 11.03 -30.03
CA LYS A 900 -12.28 11.80 -29.81
C LYS A 900 -12.30 12.45 -28.43
N HIS A 901 -11.98 11.71 -27.38
CA HIS A 901 -11.88 12.27 -26.02
C HIS A 901 -10.87 13.43 -25.91
N ARG A 902 -9.69 13.32 -26.55
CA ARG A 902 -8.70 14.42 -26.60
C ARG A 902 -9.23 15.64 -27.35
N SER A 903 -9.96 15.43 -28.44
CA SER A 903 -10.61 16.50 -29.21
C SER A 903 -11.67 17.23 -28.37
N ASP A 904 -12.56 16.48 -27.70
CA ASP A 904 -13.56 17.04 -26.79
C ASP A 904 -12.90 17.84 -25.67
N LYS A 905 -11.83 17.30 -25.08
CA LYS A 905 -11.06 17.98 -24.03
C LYS A 905 -10.39 19.26 -24.53
N ALA A 906 -9.84 19.26 -25.74
CA ALA A 906 -9.28 20.47 -26.34
C ALA A 906 -10.37 21.55 -26.54
N ALA A 907 -11.56 21.15 -27.01
CA ALA A 907 -12.71 22.05 -27.13
C ALA A 907 -13.16 22.59 -25.77
N TYR A 908 -13.20 21.74 -24.74
CA TYR A 908 -13.49 22.14 -23.37
C TYR A 908 -12.49 23.17 -22.83
N MET A 909 -11.20 22.97 -23.08
CA MET A 909 -10.16 23.91 -22.65
C MET A 909 -10.31 25.31 -23.28
N LEU A 910 -10.89 25.41 -24.49
CA LEU A 910 -11.23 26.72 -25.08
C LEU A 910 -12.34 27.43 -24.29
N ARG A 911 -13.34 26.69 -23.81
CA ARG A 911 -14.40 27.26 -22.96
C ARG A 911 -13.85 27.69 -21.60
N VAL A 912 -13.00 26.88 -20.99
CA VAL A 912 -12.29 27.27 -19.74
C VAL A 912 -11.46 28.54 -19.97
N LYS A 913 -10.80 28.68 -21.13
CA LYS A 913 -10.08 29.90 -21.50
C LYS A 913 -11.01 31.11 -21.62
N LYS A 914 -12.22 30.94 -22.18
CA LYS A 914 -13.26 31.97 -22.23
C LYS A 914 -13.73 32.37 -20.83
N ALA A 915 -14.09 31.41 -19.98
CA ALA A 915 -14.48 31.64 -18.59
C ALA A 915 -13.37 32.36 -17.79
N ARG A 916 -12.10 32.01 -18.00
CA ARG A 916 -10.97 32.75 -17.42
C ARG A 916 -10.85 34.18 -17.92
N SER A 917 -11.15 34.42 -19.19
CA SER A 917 -11.12 35.76 -19.77
C SER A 917 -12.21 36.63 -19.15
N GLU A 918 -13.41 36.08 -19.01
CA GLU A 918 -14.56 36.72 -18.33
C GLU A 918 -14.24 36.96 -16.85
N CYS A 919 -13.76 35.95 -16.13
CA CYS A 919 -13.32 36.06 -14.75
C CYS A 919 -12.23 37.13 -14.57
N ARG A 920 -11.28 37.23 -15.50
CA ARG A 920 -10.26 38.30 -15.50
C ARG A 920 -10.87 39.68 -15.73
N LYS A 921 -11.84 39.81 -16.64
CA LYS A 921 -12.56 41.07 -16.89
C LYS A 921 -13.34 41.49 -15.65
N ASP A 922 -14.07 40.56 -15.03
CA ASP A 922 -14.81 40.78 -13.78
C ASP A 922 -13.88 41.22 -12.63
N THR A 923 -12.75 40.53 -12.45
CA THR A 923 -11.76 40.90 -11.43
C THR A 923 -11.16 42.28 -11.68
N ARG A 924 -10.92 42.67 -12.94
CA ARG A 924 -10.47 44.03 -13.28
C ARG A 924 -11.51 45.07 -12.91
N LYS A 925 -12.78 44.86 -13.30
CA LYS A 925 -13.89 45.74 -12.94
C LYS A 925 -13.98 45.91 -11.42
N LYS A 926 -13.92 44.81 -10.66
CA LYS A 926 -13.92 44.84 -9.19
C LYS A 926 -12.71 45.58 -8.64
N LEU A 927 -11.52 45.43 -9.24
CA LEU A 927 -10.31 46.12 -8.79
C LEU A 927 -10.40 47.63 -9.05
N ASP A 928 -10.97 48.03 -10.18
CA ASP A 928 -11.19 49.43 -10.54
C ASP A 928 -12.26 50.06 -9.63
N ALA A 929 -13.36 49.35 -9.36
CA ALA A 929 -14.39 49.75 -8.40
C ALA A 929 -13.83 49.85 -6.96
N ALA A 930 -13.05 48.87 -6.51
CA ALA A 930 -12.41 48.90 -5.19
C ALA A 930 -11.40 50.05 -5.05
N LYS A 931 -10.67 50.40 -6.12
CA LYS A 931 -9.80 51.59 -6.15
C LYS A 931 -10.59 52.90 -6.14
N ALA A 932 -11.80 52.92 -6.71
CA ALA A 932 -12.72 54.05 -6.66
C ALA A 932 -13.53 54.11 -5.35
N GLY A 933 -13.46 53.08 -4.49
CA GLY A 933 -14.21 53.00 -3.24
C GLY A 933 -15.68 52.57 -3.40
N GLU A 934 -16.02 51.82 -4.44
CA GLU A 934 -17.38 51.31 -4.71
C GLU A 934 -17.50 49.80 -4.39
N VAL A 935 -18.66 49.36 -3.86
CA VAL A 935 -18.97 47.94 -3.56
C VAL A 935 -20.05 47.44 -4.50
N SER A 936 -19.98 46.16 -4.90
CA SER A 936 -20.99 45.52 -5.76
C SER A 936 -22.20 45.04 -4.95
N LEU A 937 -23.40 45.56 -5.28
CA LEU A 937 -24.66 45.15 -4.66
C LEU A 937 -25.00 43.67 -4.92
N GLU A 938 -24.82 43.21 -6.16
CA GLU A 938 -25.06 41.82 -6.57
C GLU A 938 -24.20 40.83 -5.79
N ALA A 939 -22.94 41.18 -5.50
CA ALA A 939 -22.03 40.33 -4.73
C ALA A 939 -22.46 40.19 -3.26
N LEU A 940 -23.06 41.23 -2.69
CA LEU A 940 -23.58 41.20 -1.32
C LEU A 940 -24.88 40.37 -1.24
N GLN A 941 -25.80 40.57 -2.19
CA GLN A 941 -27.04 39.79 -2.28
C GLN A 941 -26.78 38.29 -2.49
N GLY A 942 -25.86 37.93 -3.39
CA GLY A 942 -25.48 36.52 -3.60
C GLY A 942 -24.85 35.86 -2.36
N ARG A 943 -24.18 36.65 -1.50
CA ARG A 943 -23.62 36.13 -0.24
C ARG A 943 -24.70 35.84 0.80
N ILE A 944 -25.71 36.69 0.86
CA ILE A 944 -26.92 36.47 1.68
C ILE A 944 -27.62 35.18 1.22
N GLU A 945 -27.89 35.04 -0.07
CA GLU A 945 -28.55 33.85 -0.61
C GLU A 945 -27.76 32.57 -0.32
N MET A 946 -26.44 32.59 -0.45
CA MET A 946 -25.59 31.44 -0.16
C MET A 946 -25.66 31.03 1.33
N PHE A 947 -25.62 32.00 2.24
CA PHE A 947 -25.70 31.76 3.69
C PHE A 947 -27.06 31.14 4.08
N PHE A 948 -28.16 31.70 3.59
CA PHE A 948 -29.50 31.19 3.89
C PHE A 948 -29.82 29.88 3.15
N THR A 949 -29.21 29.63 1.98
CA THR A 949 -29.31 28.32 1.30
C THR A 949 -28.63 27.22 2.13
N GLU A 950 -27.49 27.53 2.75
CA GLU A 950 -26.82 26.59 3.67
C GLU A 950 -27.70 26.28 4.89
N ALA A 951 -28.34 27.31 5.48
CA ALA A 951 -29.30 27.13 6.56
C ALA A 951 -30.46 26.22 6.15
N MET A 952 -31.05 26.45 4.97
CA MET A 952 -32.13 25.61 4.43
C MET A 952 -31.68 24.17 4.14
N ASN A 953 -30.45 23.95 3.67
CA ASN A 953 -29.91 22.60 3.46
C ASN A 953 -29.72 21.85 4.79
N ASN A 954 -29.21 22.52 5.81
CA ASN A 954 -29.07 21.95 7.16
C ASN A 954 -30.43 21.59 7.76
N LEU A 955 -31.47 22.37 7.46
CA LEU A 955 -32.85 22.11 7.88
C LEU A 955 -33.50 20.96 7.09
N ALA A 956 -33.36 20.94 5.76
CA ALA A 956 -34.00 19.92 4.91
C ALA A 956 -33.44 18.50 5.10
N ASN A 957 -32.17 18.39 5.48
CA ASN A 957 -31.54 17.10 5.82
C ASN A 957 -32.15 16.43 7.07
N ASP A 958 -32.93 17.16 7.86
CA ASP A 958 -33.65 16.66 9.05
C ASP A 958 -35.04 16.08 8.70
N ALA A 959 -35.70 16.61 7.66
CA ALA A 959 -37.10 16.29 7.33
C ALA A 959 -37.31 14.94 6.59
N TYR A 960 -36.27 14.33 6.02
CA TYR A 960 -36.38 13.04 5.28
C TYR A 960 -36.35 11.78 6.17
N MET A 961 -36.39 11.95 7.50
CA MET A 961 -36.16 10.91 8.52
C MET A 961 -37.32 9.99 8.98
N PRO A 962 -38.63 10.16 8.70
CA PRO A 962 -39.63 9.40 9.47
C PRO A 962 -39.89 7.93 9.08
N SER A 963 -39.19 7.32 8.10
CA SER A 963 -39.68 6.05 7.49
C SER A 963 -38.85 4.78 7.69
N TYR A 964 -37.69 4.84 8.34
CA TYR A 964 -36.90 3.63 8.63
C TYR A 964 -36.52 3.60 10.11
N GLY A 965 -37.29 2.85 10.90
CA GLY A 965 -36.87 2.48 12.24
C GLY A 965 -35.56 1.69 12.18
N TYR A 966 -34.71 1.82 13.21
CA TYR A 966 -33.47 1.07 13.46
C TYR A 966 -32.10 1.69 13.10
N LEU A 967 -31.94 3.01 12.91
CA LEU A 967 -30.61 3.63 12.71
C LEU A 967 -30.42 4.90 13.55
N GLU A 968 -29.65 4.83 14.65
CA GLU A 968 -29.46 6.01 15.55
C GLU A 968 -28.12 6.76 15.41
N GLN A 969 -27.00 6.20 14.94
CA GLN A 969 -25.69 6.91 15.10
C GLN A 969 -25.25 7.91 14.00
N PRO A 970 -25.28 7.60 12.69
CA PRO A 970 -24.87 8.55 11.64
C PRO A 970 -25.73 9.82 11.61
N ASP A 971 -26.99 9.66 12.00
CA ASP A 971 -28.01 10.70 11.93
C ASP A 971 -28.00 11.59 13.19
N VAL A 972 -27.62 11.04 14.36
CA VAL A 972 -27.27 11.85 15.55
C VAL A 972 -26.08 12.76 15.28
N ILE A 973 -25.02 12.29 14.60
CA ILE A 973 -23.87 13.15 14.27
C ILE A 973 -24.25 14.25 13.27
N ARG A 974 -25.10 13.95 12.28
CA ARG A 974 -25.60 14.95 11.31
C ARG A 974 -26.49 16.00 11.98
N ARG A 975 -27.42 15.54 12.82
CA ARG A 975 -28.31 16.40 13.63
C ARG A 975 -27.50 17.28 14.58
N LYS A 976 -26.53 16.70 15.28
CA LYS A 976 -25.57 17.41 16.14
C LYS A 976 -24.77 18.45 15.34
N SER A 977 -24.28 18.12 14.15
CA SER A 977 -23.58 19.06 13.27
C SER A 977 -24.43 20.25 12.85
N ALA A 978 -25.68 20.00 12.45
CA ALA A 978 -26.64 21.05 12.08
C ALA A 978 -26.97 21.94 13.29
N ASN A 979 -27.22 21.34 14.46
CA ASN A 979 -27.46 22.06 15.71
C ASN A 979 -26.29 22.98 16.09
N VAL A 980 -25.05 22.48 16.00
CA VAL A 980 -23.85 23.30 16.26
C VAL A 980 -23.75 24.45 15.26
N TRP A 981 -24.06 24.21 13.98
CA TRP A 981 -24.04 25.25 12.95
C TRP A 981 -25.06 26.36 13.24
N PHE A 982 -26.31 26.01 13.55
CA PHE A 982 -27.36 26.97 13.91
C PHE A 982 -27.03 27.71 15.21
N GLY A 983 -26.54 27.02 16.24
CA GLY A 983 -26.10 27.64 17.49
C GLY A 983 -24.94 28.65 17.30
N TYR A 984 -24.01 28.33 16.40
CA TYR A 984 -22.90 29.22 16.05
C TYR A 984 -23.36 30.46 15.28
N TYR A 985 -24.28 30.31 14.32
CA TYR A 985 -24.74 31.38 13.43
C TYR A 985 -26.04 32.06 13.85
N ALA A 986 -26.60 31.72 15.02
CA ALA A 986 -27.89 32.22 15.49
C ALA A 986 -28.02 33.75 15.37
N ASP A 987 -27.07 34.53 15.92
CA ASP A 987 -27.12 36.00 15.83
C ASP A 987 -27.17 36.53 14.39
N SER A 988 -26.40 35.93 13.48
CA SER A 988 -26.37 36.31 12.06
C SER A 988 -27.63 35.91 11.30
N LEU A 989 -28.41 34.95 11.80
CA LEU A 989 -29.69 34.53 11.22
C LEU A 989 -30.85 35.42 11.67
N VAL A 990 -30.73 36.10 12.83
CA VAL A 990 -31.76 36.98 13.36
C VAL A 990 -31.49 38.46 13.09
N ASP A 991 -30.23 38.88 13.09
CA ASP A 991 -29.84 40.29 12.96
C ASP A 991 -28.87 40.57 11.79
N TYR A 992 -29.20 41.58 11.00
CA TYR A 992 -28.42 42.00 9.84
C TYR A 992 -27.05 42.60 10.21
N SER A 993 -26.95 43.30 11.34
CA SER A 993 -25.68 43.91 11.80
C SER A 993 -24.67 42.81 12.17
N GLU A 994 -25.12 41.77 12.87
CA GLU A 994 -24.32 40.61 13.22
C GLU A 994 -23.94 39.78 11.98
N PHE A 995 -24.88 39.57 11.05
CA PHE A 995 -24.54 39.00 9.73
C PHE A 995 -23.45 39.81 9.02
N GLY A 996 -23.58 41.13 9.04
CA GLY A 996 -22.61 42.06 8.47
C GLY A 996 -21.22 41.92 9.09
N LYS A 997 -21.11 41.67 10.39
CA LYS A 997 -19.82 41.50 11.08
C LYS A 997 -19.09 40.22 10.68
N GLU A 998 -19.84 39.14 10.45
CA GLU A 998 -19.29 37.80 10.18
C GLU A 998 -19.07 37.51 8.70
N MET A 999 -20.04 37.91 7.86
CA MET A 999 -20.06 37.56 6.45
C MET A 999 -19.48 38.67 5.56
N LEU A 1000 -19.34 39.90 6.05
CA LEU A 1000 -18.79 41.03 5.29
C LEU A 1000 -17.39 41.43 5.78
N THR A 1001 -16.51 41.73 4.82
CA THR A 1001 -15.17 42.23 5.09
C THR A 1001 -15.23 43.63 5.71
N LYS A 1002 -14.16 44.03 6.42
CA LYS A 1002 -14.05 45.36 7.03
C LYS A 1002 -14.24 46.49 6.00
N THR A 1003 -13.65 46.32 4.82
CA THR A 1003 -13.75 47.27 3.71
C THR A 1003 -15.17 47.36 3.15
N GLU A 1004 -15.87 46.24 2.98
CA GLU A 1004 -17.27 46.25 2.53
C GLU A 1004 -18.18 46.97 3.54
N ARG A 1005 -17.97 46.77 4.85
CA ARG A 1005 -18.74 47.46 5.90
C ARG A 1005 -18.51 48.97 5.92
N GLU A 1006 -17.27 49.42 5.80
CA GLU A 1006 -16.90 50.84 5.77
C GLU A 1006 -17.43 51.58 4.53
N LEU A 1007 -17.59 50.87 3.41
CA LEU A 1007 -18.13 51.42 2.18
C LEU A 1007 -19.67 51.39 2.19
N LEU A 1008 -20.29 50.33 2.72
CA LEU A 1008 -21.74 50.26 2.91
C LEU A 1008 -22.25 51.37 3.83
N SER A 1009 -21.53 51.66 4.93
CA SER A 1009 -21.91 52.74 5.86
C SER A 1009 -21.96 54.13 5.22
N LYS A 1010 -21.38 54.31 4.03
CA LYS A 1010 -21.36 55.58 3.28
C LYS A 1010 -22.47 55.70 2.24
N ASN A 1011 -23.28 54.65 2.01
CA ASN A 1011 -24.33 54.63 0.98
C ASN A 1011 -25.67 54.09 1.53
N ALA A 1012 -26.54 55.00 1.97
CA ALA A 1012 -27.82 54.68 2.60
C ALA A 1012 -28.78 53.87 1.70
N THR A 1013 -28.81 54.16 0.39
CA THR A 1013 -29.64 53.42 -0.58
C THR A 1013 -29.18 51.98 -0.72
N MET A 1014 -27.87 51.76 -0.70
CA MET A 1014 -27.27 50.42 -0.78
C MET A 1014 -27.54 49.60 0.48
N ILE A 1015 -27.44 50.21 1.68
CA ILE A 1015 -27.83 49.58 2.95
C ILE A 1015 -29.28 49.08 2.89
N ARG A 1016 -30.21 49.92 2.38
CA ARG A 1016 -31.62 49.56 2.27
C ARG A 1016 -31.84 48.32 1.41
N ASN A 1017 -31.24 48.28 0.22
CA ASN A 1017 -31.42 47.17 -0.73
C ASN A 1017 -30.81 45.85 -0.23
N VAL A 1018 -29.69 45.90 0.51
CA VAL A 1018 -29.06 44.72 1.10
C VAL A 1018 -29.86 44.21 2.30
N SER A 1019 -30.37 45.13 3.14
CA SER A 1019 -31.24 44.80 4.28
C SER A 1019 -32.57 44.17 3.83
N GLU A 1020 -33.15 44.65 2.72
CA GLU A 1020 -34.36 44.07 2.12
C GLU A 1020 -34.12 42.64 1.61
N ALA A 1021 -32.98 42.38 0.95
CA ALA A 1021 -32.61 41.05 0.49
C ALA A 1021 -32.35 40.07 1.66
N TYR A 1022 -31.75 40.56 2.75
CA TYR A 1022 -31.59 39.80 4.00
C TYR A 1022 -32.95 39.42 4.59
N SER A 1023 -33.84 40.40 4.76
CA SER A 1023 -35.17 40.20 5.36
C SER A 1023 -36.00 39.19 4.57
N LYS A 1024 -35.98 39.26 3.24
CA LYS A 1024 -36.67 38.31 2.36
C LYS A 1024 -36.12 36.88 2.48
N SER A 1025 -34.80 36.75 2.62
CA SER A 1025 -34.14 35.43 2.78
C SER A 1025 -34.43 34.83 4.16
N GLN A 1026 -34.49 35.69 5.20
CA GLN A 1026 -34.87 35.33 6.55
C GLN A 1026 -36.33 34.85 6.61
N GLU A 1027 -37.27 35.55 5.98
CA GLU A 1027 -38.67 35.14 5.90
C GLU A 1027 -38.82 33.75 5.24
N ARG A 1028 -38.03 33.47 4.19
CA ARG A 1028 -38.02 32.15 3.54
C ARG A 1028 -37.52 31.05 4.47
N LEU A 1029 -36.47 31.30 5.26
CA LEU A 1029 -35.99 30.35 6.25
C LEU A 1029 -37.04 30.08 7.32
N LEU A 1030 -37.69 31.13 7.83
CA LEU A 1030 -38.75 31.02 8.84
C LEU A 1030 -39.92 30.17 8.34
N LYS A 1031 -40.38 30.38 7.09
CA LYS A 1031 -41.40 29.54 6.45
C LYS A 1031 -40.96 28.08 6.33
N GLY A 1032 -39.72 27.84 5.88
CA GLY A 1032 -39.16 26.49 5.80
C GLY A 1032 -39.08 25.77 7.15
N MET A 1033 -38.77 26.51 8.23
CA MET A 1033 -38.77 25.99 9.59
C MET A 1033 -40.17 25.62 10.09
N GLN A 1034 -41.17 26.46 9.80
CA GLN A 1034 -42.58 26.20 10.13
C GLN A 1034 -43.11 24.95 9.39
N GLU A 1035 -42.69 24.74 8.14
CA GLU A 1035 -43.04 23.53 7.37
C GLU A 1035 -42.41 22.24 7.94
N CYS A 1036 -41.22 22.33 8.57
CA CYS A 1036 -40.52 21.18 9.16
C CYS A 1036 -41.00 20.81 10.58
N GLU A 1037 -41.74 21.70 11.25
CA GLU A 1037 -42.18 21.59 12.65
C GLU A 1037 -43.12 20.40 12.93
N LEU A 1038 -43.65 19.78 11.86
CA LEU A 1038 -44.62 18.69 11.94
C LEU A 1038 -43.99 17.29 12.19
N ASN A 1039 -42.67 17.09 12.05
CA ASN A 1039 -42.08 15.74 11.95
C ASN A 1039 -40.78 15.42 12.74
N GLY A 1040 -40.28 16.25 13.68
CA GLY A 1040 -39.05 15.86 14.43
C GLY A 1040 -38.62 16.74 15.62
N GLU A 1041 -37.74 16.22 16.47
CA GLU A 1041 -37.23 16.88 17.69
C GLU A 1041 -36.12 17.92 17.43
N CYS A 1042 -35.36 17.83 16.33
CA CYS A 1042 -34.25 18.74 16.01
C CYS A 1042 -34.73 20.18 15.73
N ALA A 1043 -35.86 20.32 15.03
CA ALA A 1043 -36.49 21.61 14.77
C ALA A 1043 -36.73 22.40 16.08
N LYS A 1044 -37.08 21.72 17.18
CA LYS A 1044 -37.29 22.35 18.50
C LYS A 1044 -35.99 22.88 19.11
N GLU A 1045 -34.87 22.17 18.98
CA GLU A 1045 -33.55 22.58 19.50
C GLU A 1045 -32.98 23.77 18.70
N VAL A 1046 -33.16 23.76 17.38
CA VAL A 1046 -32.81 24.89 16.50
C VAL A 1046 -33.65 26.13 16.83
N GLN A 1047 -34.96 25.96 17.03
CA GLN A 1047 -35.86 27.05 17.45
C GLN A 1047 -35.47 27.64 18.80
N GLN A 1048 -35.10 26.82 19.78
CA GLN A 1048 -34.60 27.31 21.07
C GLN A 1048 -33.34 28.17 20.90
N SER A 1049 -32.39 27.73 20.07
CA SER A 1049 -31.15 28.48 19.81
C SER A 1049 -31.41 29.85 19.16
N LEU A 1050 -32.37 29.91 18.23
CA LEU A 1050 -32.78 31.16 17.58
C LEU A 1050 -33.59 32.07 18.52
N ALA A 1051 -34.50 31.52 19.33
CA ALA A 1051 -35.27 32.27 20.32
C ALA A 1051 -34.36 32.93 21.38
N ILE A 1052 -33.33 32.20 21.82
CA ILE A 1052 -32.29 32.73 22.71
C ILE A 1052 -31.55 33.91 22.05
N ALA A 1053 -31.19 33.82 20.77
CA ALA A 1053 -30.53 34.91 20.06
C ALA A 1053 -31.42 36.14 19.90
N CYS A 1054 -32.70 35.95 19.58
CA CYS A 1054 -33.69 37.03 19.53
C CYS A 1054 -33.81 37.76 20.89
N SER A 1055 -33.81 37.01 22.00
CA SER A 1055 -33.88 37.55 23.36
C SER A 1055 -32.60 38.31 23.75
N ASP A 1056 -31.42 37.79 23.40
CA ASP A 1056 -30.12 38.41 23.73
C ASP A 1056 -29.91 39.74 22.96
N LEU A 1057 -30.48 39.87 21.77
CA LEU A 1057 -30.36 41.04 20.88
C LEU A 1057 -31.53 42.04 21.00
N GLY A 1058 -32.56 41.74 21.80
CA GLY A 1058 -33.73 42.62 21.99
C GLY A 1058 -34.68 42.69 20.79
N ASN A 1059 -34.72 41.65 19.95
CA ASN A 1059 -35.44 41.61 18.67
C ASN A 1059 -36.72 40.74 18.77
N GLN A 1060 -37.66 41.14 19.64
CA GLN A 1060 -38.87 40.36 19.99
C GLN A 1060 -39.84 40.16 18.81
N THR A 1061 -39.84 41.04 17.81
CA THR A 1061 -40.69 40.97 16.61
C THR A 1061 -40.45 39.72 15.76
N VAL A 1062 -39.24 39.14 15.76
CA VAL A 1062 -38.97 37.88 15.05
C VAL A 1062 -39.54 36.67 15.80
N ILE A 1063 -39.62 36.74 17.14
CA ILE A 1063 -40.22 35.70 17.99
C ILE A 1063 -41.74 35.67 17.81
N GLU A 1064 -42.39 36.84 17.72
CA GLU A 1064 -43.84 36.96 17.50
C GLU A 1064 -44.23 36.26 16.18
N THR A 1065 -43.50 36.49 15.08
CA THR A 1065 -43.69 35.82 13.78
C THR A 1065 -43.38 34.32 13.80
N MET A 1066 -42.50 33.85 14.69
CA MET A 1066 -42.20 32.42 14.89
C MET A 1066 -43.27 31.71 15.73
N SER A 1067 -43.96 32.42 16.62
CA SER A 1067 -44.95 31.86 17.56
C SER A 1067 -46.40 31.89 17.06
N ASP A 1068 -46.72 32.74 16.08
CA ASP A 1068 -48.09 32.96 15.62
C ASP A 1068 -48.61 31.86 14.70
N LYS A 1069 -49.21 30.83 15.30
CA LYS A 1069 -50.07 29.85 14.62
C LYS A 1069 -51.52 30.33 14.43
N ALA A 1070 -51.84 31.61 14.65
CA ALA A 1070 -53.23 31.99 14.91
C ALA A 1070 -53.85 33.11 14.04
N LYS A 1071 -53.14 33.75 13.11
CA LYS A 1071 -53.74 34.86 12.34
C LYS A 1071 -53.32 34.91 10.86
N ALA A 1072 -53.57 33.81 10.15
CA ALA A 1072 -53.55 33.83 8.69
C ALA A 1072 -54.72 34.65 8.07
N ASP A 1073 -55.74 35.01 8.86
CA ASP A 1073 -56.91 35.74 8.37
C ASP A 1073 -56.80 37.28 8.49
N ASP A 1074 -55.95 37.83 9.37
CA ASP A 1074 -55.85 39.30 9.57
C ASP A 1074 -54.94 40.01 8.55
N LEU A 1075 -54.05 39.28 7.85
CA LEU A 1075 -53.15 39.87 6.86
C LEU A 1075 -53.85 40.18 5.52
N PHE A 1076 -54.98 39.52 5.25
CA PHE A 1076 -55.79 39.79 4.06
C PHE A 1076 -56.67 41.05 4.22
N GLU A 1077 -57.16 41.34 5.44
CA GLU A 1077 -57.91 42.59 5.70
C GLU A 1077 -56.99 43.82 5.76
N MET A 1078 -55.78 43.68 6.30
CA MET A 1078 -54.84 44.81 6.38
C MET A 1078 -54.25 45.19 5.01
N MET A 1079 -54.19 44.24 4.05
CA MET A 1079 -53.79 44.51 2.67
C MET A 1079 -54.90 45.15 1.80
N MET A 1080 -56.15 45.16 2.26
CA MET A 1080 -57.28 45.78 1.54
C MET A 1080 -57.57 47.23 1.99
N SER A 1081 -56.85 47.77 2.99
CA SER A 1081 -57.00 49.15 3.47
C SER A 1081 -55.80 50.07 3.19
N LEU A 1082 -54.89 49.66 2.31
CA LEU A 1082 -53.86 50.50 1.65
C LEU A 1082 -54.13 50.49 0.14
#